data_AF-A0A832IEJ6-F1
#
_entry.id   AF-A0A832IEJ6-F1
#
_cell.length_a   1.000
_cell.length_b   1.000
_cell.length_c   1.000
_cell.angle_alpha   90.00
_cell.angle_beta   90.00
_cell.angle_gamma   90.00
#
_symmetry.space_group_name_H-M   'P 1'
#
loop_
_entity.id
_entity.type
_entity.pdbx_description
1 polymer ?
#
loop_
_entity_poly.entity_id
_entity_poly.type
_entity_poly.pdbx_seq_one_letter_code
_entity_poly.pdbx_strand_id
1 'polypeptide(L)'
;MSVNLLIAQNKIEFQQLSGENVSTQSITYVIKQDSIGTIWIASEEGVLKHNSKYYKIYNTYNGLPESVSNRTTALFIDSKQRIWIGLEKGVCVYNSELDKFDLIGSKTEINPSLVDAIVEGDNGDIWIGGFNGLWKYNAKKKLTRLVSNHTVQALYNYKDQLVFGTPKGLFVYNPAKDKLHEISVNADAKNISTVVMVNDSIFVGTKSGKIYSVDSTLSKATLIIFEKTITHPIKDMIADALHNIYIATDGDGLYYVTNTFTILNHFKENVDDNNAISSNGIYDIDIGNEGILWIATYGGGINYFDSNRLPFQKIQHQINTKNSLAANFTRAIAKDKNGNLWFGTKRGVSIWYRKSNTWKHINHLSKKNKSAQDIVLAIEPDGEDMWIGTYNKGLFKININNLKQVHYNSAFPSKTILKKIYALCKDSKGNIWFGGIEGNLSVIRKDSTINSYPIHDIKSIVESRSGDILAAGRNGVYRIEDDKSQFKLIQDIIPDKNKLAFSKVNAVYETDDGNLILATNGAGLVFYNLQTQRKKKLTVTSGMPSDIVQGIVAQSDTDFWASTTKGLVHIITKPSDTIINVFDKKDGLASTEYNYGSYAKISDSLFAFGGVDGVTLFNPKKIKGQTHKPIVVFDEFKLFNKAVEPGSKTLEKHINTTDTITLKNYENSIEIRFTGILHSSSSKIKYSWKLDGFNNNWSTPSYT
;
A
#
# COMPACT_ATOMS: atom_id res chain seq x y z
N MET A 1 14.53 -5.14 -16.98
CA MET A 1 13.87 -5.93 -15.93
C MET A 1 12.37 -5.81 -16.18
N SER A 2 11.80 -6.72 -16.98
CA SER A 2 10.43 -6.59 -17.50
C SER A 2 9.39 -6.85 -16.40
N VAL A 3 8.67 -5.80 -16.03
CA VAL A 3 7.50 -5.89 -15.16
C VAL A 3 6.32 -6.32 -16.03
N ASN A 4 6.20 -7.63 -16.30
CA ASN A 4 4.93 -8.20 -16.72
C ASN A 4 4.00 -8.21 -15.49
N LEU A 5 3.35 -7.07 -15.22
CA LEU A 5 2.35 -6.90 -14.16
C LEU A 5 0.93 -7.24 -14.60
N LEU A 6 0.73 -7.84 -15.77
CA LEU A 6 -0.58 -8.34 -16.18
C LEU A 6 -0.83 -9.74 -15.60
N ILE A 7 -0.91 -9.82 -14.27
CA ILE A 7 -1.68 -10.88 -13.61
C ILE A 7 -3.09 -10.33 -13.46
N ALA A 8 -4.11 -11.14 -13.75
CA ALA A 8 -5.53 -10.70 -13.82
C ALA A 8 -6.09 -10.12 -12.51
N GLN A 9 -5.32 -10.18 -11.42
CA GLN A 9 -5.74 -9.75 -10.09
C GLN A 9 -4.81 -8.71 -9.45
N ASN A 10 -3.70 -8.31 -10.09
CA ASN A 10 -2.80 -7.30 -9.53
C ASN A 10 -3.04 -5.95 -10.22
N LYS A 11 -4.18 -5.34 -9.91
CA LYS A 11 -4.54 -3.98 -10.36
C LYS A 11 -3.87 -2.95 -9.46
N ILE A 12 -3.50 -1.79 -10.00
CA ILE A 12 -3.12 -0.63 -9.19
C ILE A 12 -4.33 -0.22 -8.35
N GLU A 13 -4.12 -0.10 -7.05
CA GLU A 13 -5.13 0.33 -6.08
C GLU A 13 -4.81 1.77 -5.66
N PHE A 14 -5.70 2.70 -5.99
CA PHE A 14 -5.63 4.07 -5.50
C PHE A 14 -6.24 4.15 -4.11
N GLN A 15 -5.57 4.86 -3.21
CA GLN A 15 -6.07 5.19 -1.89
C GLN A 15 -6.49 6.65 -1.88
N GLN A 16 -7.51 7.00 -1.11
CA GLN A 16 -7.87 8.40 -0.87
C GLN A 16 -7.13 8.92 0.35
N LEU A 17 -6.53 10.10 0.23
CA LEU A 17 -5.90 10.78 1.36
C LEU A 17 -6.98 11.13 2.39
N SER A 18 -6.74 10.72 3.62
CA SER A 18 -7.61 11.01 4.76
C SER A 18 -6.79 11.67 5.86
N GLY A 19 -7.47 12.33 6.79
CA GLY A 19 -6.84 12.92 7.96
C GLY A 19 -7.80 12.98 9.12
N GLU A 20 -7.25 12.94 10.33
CA GLU A 20 -8.03 13.15 11.54
C GLU A 20 -8.49 14.62 11.52
N ASN A 21 -9.81 14.87 11.54
CA ASN A 21 -10.52 16.16 11.69
C ASN A 21 -11.13 16.82 10.43
N VAL A 22 -10.84 16.37 9.21
CA VAL A 22 -11.45 16.97 8.00
C VAL A 22 -11.70 15.90 6.93
N SER A 23 -12.91 15.88 6.37
CA SER A 23 -13.19 15.22 5.10
C SER A 23 -13.27 16.30 4.03
N THR A 24 -12.35 16.32 3.06
CA THR A 24 -12.45 17.23 1.92
C THR A 24 -12.81 16.47 0.66
N GLN A 25 -14.10 16.43 0.35
CA GLN A 25 -14.61 16.18 -1.01
C GLN A 25 -14.62 17.46 -1.86
N SER A 26 -13.87 18.48 -1.44
CA SER A 26 -13.74 19.73 -2.18
C SER A 26 -13.01 19.51 -3.50
N ILE A 27 -13.20 20.43 -4.45
CA ILE A 27 -12.43 20.42 -5.70
C ILE A 27 -10.98 20.79 -5.36
N THR A 28 -10.05 19.89 -5.67
CA THR A 28 -8.62 20.11 -5.47
C THR A 28 -7.95 20.47 -6.80
N TYR A 29 -7.25 21.59 -6.81
CA TYR A 29 -6.68 22.18 -8.02
C TYR A 29 -5.23 21.79 -8.26
N VAL A 30 -4.40 21.89 -7.21
CA VAL A 30 -2.95 21.69 -7.28
C VAL A 30 -2.50 20.99 -6.00
N ILE A 31 -1.52 20.09 -6.14
CA ILE A 31 -0.87 19.39 -5.05
C ILE A 31 0.65 19.50 -5.20
N LYS A 32 1.35 19.85 -4.13
CA LYS A 32 2.82 19.83 -4.07
C LYS A 32 3.32 19.31 -2.73
N GLN A 33 4.47 18.66 -2.75
CA GLN A 33 5.18 18.25 -1.54
C GLN A 33 6.38 19.16 -1.25
N ASP A 34 6.52 19.62 0.00
CA ASP A 34 7.71 20.35 0.44
C ASP A 34 8.88 19.41 0.81
N SER A 35 10.06 19.99 1.04
CA SER A 35 11.28 19.21 1.35
C SER A 35 11.22 18.37 2.63
N ILE A 36 10.33 18.70 3.57
CA ILE A 36 10.13 17.91 4.79
C ILE A 36 9.03 16.86 4.65
N GLY A 37 8.39 16.81 3.47
CA GLY A 37 7.38 15.82 3.11
C GLY A 37 5.94 16.28 3.33
N THR A 38 5.68 17.50 3.80
CA THR A 38 4.31 18.01 3.97
C THR A 38 3.64 18.17 2.61
N ILE A 39 2.38 17.76 2.52
CA ILE A 39 1.57 17.94 1.31
C ILE A 39 0.77 19.24 1.44
N TRP A 40 0.89 20.07 0.42
CA TRP A 40 0.17 21.34 0.27
C TRP A 40 -0.83 21.22 -0.88
N ILE A 41 -2.09 21.57 -0.62
CA ILE A 41 -3.20 21.35 -1.55
C ILE A 41 -3.96 22.66 -1.72
N ALA A 42 -4.06 23.13 -2.95
CA ALA A 42 -4.95 24.23 -3.30
C ALA A 42 -6.36 23.69 -3.59
N SER A 43 -7.40 24.30 -3.03
CA SER A 43 -8.79 23.89 -3.21
C SER A 43 -9.75 25.08 -3.31
N GLU A 44 -11.03 24.79 -3.54
CA GLU A 44 -12.12 25.79 -3.48
C GLU A 44 -12.24 26.45 -2.09
N GLU A 45 -11.87 25.74 -1.03
CA GLU A 45 -12.06 26.18 0.36
C GLU A 45 -10.84 26.90 0.95
N GLY A 46 -9.75 27.02 0.18
CA GLY A 46 -8.50 27.54 0.68
C GLY A 46 -7.34 26.60 0.38
N VAL A 47 -6.37 26.60 1.30
CA VAL A 47 -5.17 25.77 1.23
C VAL A 47 -5.22 24.74 2.33
N LEU A 48 -4.95 23.48 2.01
CA LEU A 48 -4.78 22.43 3.00
C LEU A 48 -3.30 22.07 3.12
N LYS A 49 -2.86 21.89 4.36
CA LYS A 49 -1.55 21.36 4.72
C LYS A 49 -1.76 20.01 5.41
N HIS A 50 -1.06 18.98 4.96
CA HIS A 50 -1.16 17.63 5.51
C HIS A 50 0.21 17.06 5.87
N ASN A 51 0.38 16.69 7.13
CA ASN A 51 1.63 16.18 7.72
C ASN A 51 1.63 14.66 7.89
N SER A 52 1.03 13.93 6.94
CA SER A 52 0.81 12.47 6.95
C SER A 52 -0.29 11.95 7.89
N LYS A 53 -0.77 12.77 8.84
CA LYS A 53 -1.84 12.39 9.77
C LYS A 53 -2.95 13.43 9.92
N TYR A 54 -2.58 14.70 10.04
CA TYR A 54 -3.48 15.80 10.31
C TYR A 54 -3.61 16.74 9.12
N TYR A 55 -4.81 17.29 8.94
CA TYR A 55 -5.05 18.44 8.08
C TYR A 55 -5.04 19.73 8.89
N LYS A 56 -4.46 20.78 8.31
CA LYS A 56 -4.72 22.18 8.67
C LYS A 56 -5.24 22.91 7.44
N ILE A 57 -6.36 23.63 7.60
CA ILE A 57 -6.98 24.41 6.53
C ILE A 57 -6.66 25.88 6.74
N TYR A 58 -6.16 26.54 5.71
CA TYR A 58 -6.01 27.99 5.65
C TYR A 58 -7.09 28.59 4.75
N ASN A 59 -7.91 29.45 5.32
CA ASN A 59 -8.97 30.19 4.63
C ASN A 59 -9.05 31.62 5.20
N THR A 60 -9.95 32.46 4.71
CA THR A 60 -10.08 33.87 5.15
C THR A 60 -10.41 34.03 6.64
N TYR A 61 -10.88 32.98 7.30
CA TYR A 61 -11.13 32.96 8.74
C TYR A 61 -9.96 32.36 9.53
N ASN A 62 -8.99 31.74 8.85
CA ASN A 62 -7.88 31.02 9.45
C ASN A 62 -6.62 31.14 8.57
N GLY A 63 -5.81 32.16 8.80
CA GLY A 63 -4.48 32.28 8.21
C GLY A 63 -4.39 32.79 6.76
N LEU A 64 -5.46 32.85 5.96
CA LEU A 64 -5.45 33.68 4.73
C LEU A 64 -5.87 35.12 5.06
N PRO A 65 -5.37 36.13 4.31
CA PRO A 65 -5.82 37.51 4.45
C PRO A 65 -7.32 37.68 4.15
N GLU A 66 -8.05 38.47 4.94
CA GLU A 66 -9.49 38.72 4.73
C GLU A 66 -9.81 39.37 3.37
N SER A 67 -8.84 40.06 2.76
CA SER A 67 -9.00 40.75 1.48
C SER A 67 -8.98 39.82 0.25
N VAL A 68 -8.59 38.55 0.41
CA VAL A 68 -8.55 37.56 -0.69
C VAL A 68 -9.76 36.64 -0.63
N SER A 69 -10.01 35.87 -1.70
CA SER A 69 -11.00 34.78 -1.68
C SER A 69 -10.35 33.46 -1.25
N ASN A 70 -11.17 32.50 -0.82
CA ASN A 70 -10.68 31.17 -0.43
C ASN A 70 -10.21 30.34 -1.64
N ARG A 71 -10.87 30.53 -2.79
CA ARG A 71 -10.58 29.76 -4.00
C ARG A 71 -9.12 29.92 -4.41
N THR A 72 -8.35 28.86 -4.20
CA THR A 72 -6.92 28.81 -4.50
C THR A 72 -6.70 27.92 -5.70
N THR A 73 -6.17 28.48 -6.78
CA THR A 73 -6.05 27.81 -8.09
C THR A 73 -4.62 27.50 -8.48
N ALA A 74 -3.64 28.14 -7.85
CA ALA A 74 -2.23 27.87 -8.08
C ALA A 74 -1.49 27.64 -6.76
N LEU A 75 -0.52 26.72 -6.78
CA LEU A 75 0.38 26.46 -5.66
C LEU A 75 1.77 26.13 -6.20
N PHE A 76 2.79 26.77 -5.63
CA PHE A 76 4.17 26.62 -6.07
C PHE A 76 5.12 26.67 -4.88
N ILE A 77 6.13 25.79 -4.88
CA ILE A 77 7.19 25.77 -3.87
C ILE A 77 8.48 26.13 -4.58
N ASP A 78 9.11 27.23 -4.15
CA ASP A 78 10.34 27.70 -4.78
C ASP A 78 11.60 26.97 -4.28
N SER A 79 12.74 27.26 -4.89
CA SER A 79 14.05 26.71 -4.54
C SER A 79 14.45 26.97 -3.09
N LYS A 80 13.86 27.99 -2.44
CA LYS A 80 14.07 28.36 -1.03
C LYS A 80 13.02 27.74 -0.10
N GLN A 81 12.19 26.84 -0.62
CA GLN A 81 11.11 26.17 0.12
C GLN A 81 10.02 27.11 0.64
N ARG A 82 9.86 28.28 0.01
CA ARG A 82 8.72 29.17 0.30
C ARG A 82 7.51 28.68 -0.48
N ILE A 83 6.37 28.66 0.20
CA ILE A 83 5.10 28.22 -0.38
C ILE A 83 4.35 29.43 -0.89
N TRP A 84 4.09 29.46 -2.20
CA TRP A 84 3.38 30.50 -2.91
C TRP A 84 2.01 29.98 -3.32
N ILE A 85 0.99 30.82 -3.18
CA ILE A 85 -0.38 30.49 -3.60
C ILE A 85 -0.96 31.59 -4.46
N GLY A 86 -1.66 31.18 -5.52
CA GLY A 86 -2.39 32.06 -6.41
C GLY A 86 -3.90 31.98 -6.16
N LEU A 87 -4.52 33.15 -6.03
CA LEU A 87 -5.95 33.30 -5.74
C LEU A 87 -6.60 34.22 -6.78
N GLU A 88 -7.91 34.41 -6.67
CA GLU A 88 -8.65 35.28 -7.59
C GLU A 88 -8.21 36.75 -7.51
N LYS A 89 -7.77 37.20 -6.33
CA LYS A 89 -7.42 38.59 -6.01
C LYS A 89 -5.97 38.78 -5.55
N GLY A 90 -5.05 37.97 -6.07
CA GLY A 90 -3.62 38.19 -5.86
C GLY A 90 -2.84 36.91 -5.62
N VAL A 91 -1.65 37.10 -5.06
CA VAL A 91 -0.71 36.05 -4.72
C VAL A 91 -0.29 36.22 -3.27
N CYS A 92 -0.23 35.13 -2.52
CA CYS A 92 0.25 35.15 -1.14
C CYS A 92 1.47 34.23 -0.98
N VAL A 93 2.26 34.49 0.06
CA VAL A 93 3.38 33.63 0.46
C VAL A 93 3.17 33.17 1.90
N TYR A 94 3.45 31.89 2.17
CA TYR A 94 3.34 31.33 3.52
C TYR A 94 4.47 31.85 4.41
N ASN A 95 4.08 32.32 5.59
CA ASN A 95 4.94 32.72 6.68
C ASN A 95 4.94 31.61 7.72
N SER A 96 6.00 30.80 7.73
CA SER A 96 6.12 29.65 8.64
C SER A 96 6.32 30.05 10.10
N GLU A 97 6.80 31.26 10.39
CA GLU A 97 6.96 31.75 11.76
C GLU A 97 5.61 32.12 12.38
N LEU A 98 4.68 32.67 11.59
CA LEU A 98 3.36 33.08 12.07
C LEU A 98 2.24 32.11 11.68
N ASP A 99 2.58 31.06 10.94
CA ASP A 99 1.67 30.02 10.46
C ASP A 99 0.45 30.58 9.71
N LYS A 100 0.71 31.53 8.81
CA LYS A 100 -0.29 32.24 8.01
C LYS A 100 0.25 32.63 6.64
N PHE A 101 -0.60 33.13 5.75
CA PHE A 101 -0.22 33.64 4.45
C PHE A 101 -0.22 35.17 4.42
N ASP A 102 0.83 35.74 3.85
CA ASP A 102 0.97 37.18 3.68
C ASP A 102 0.69 37.57 2.21
N LEU A 103 -0.21 38.53 2.00
CA LEU A 103 -0.56 39.04 0.66
C LEU A 103 0.61 39.85 0.08
N ILE A 104 0.96 39.58 -1.18
CA ILE A 104 1.96 40.35 -1.91
C ILE A 104 1.26 41.46 -2.71
N GLY A 105 1.39 42.70 -2.24
CA GLY A 105 0.80 43.87 -2.88
C GLY A 105 1.70 44.51 -3.94
N SER A 106 1.07 45.01 -5.01
CA SER A 106 1.66 45.99 -5.92
C SER A 106 1.61 47.42 -5.36
N LYS A 107 2.53 48.28 -5.79
CA LYS A 107 2.49 49.73 -5.49
C LYS A 107 1.42 50.49 -6.28
N THR A 108 0.84 49.87 -7.32
CA THR A 108 -0.07 50.51 -8.28
C THR A 108 -1.55 50.19 -8.03
N GLU A 109 -1.90 49.69 -6.83
CA GLU A 109 -3.23 49.19 -6.42
C GLU A 109 -3.80 48.01 -7.24
N ILE A 110 -3.29 47.76 -8.45
CA ILE A 110 -3.64 46.60 -9.29
C ILE A 110 -2.75 45.41 -8.93
N ASN A 111 -3.37 44.29 -8.59
CA ASN A 111 -2.72 43.01 -8.33
C ASN A 111 -3.00 41.99 -9.45
N PRO A 112 -2.22 40.90 -9.54
CA PRO A 112 -2.58 39.73 -10.33
C PRO A 112 -4.01 39.26 -9.98
N SER A 113 -4.79 38.88 -10.98
CA SER A 113 -6.15 38.39 -10.77
C SER A 113 -6.35 37.08 -11.50
N LEU A 114 -7.12 36.17 -10.88
CA LEU A 114 -7.29 34.78 -11.31
C LEU A 114 -5.93 34.16 -11.64
N VAL A 115 -5.10 34.01 -10.59
CA VAL A 115 -3.75 33.49 -10.73
C VAL A 115 -3.81 31.99 -10.96
N ASP A 116 -3.44 31.56 -12.16
CA ASP A 116 -3.49 30.15 -12.58
C ASP A 116 -2.12 29.48 -12.58
N ALA A 117 -1.02 30.25 -12.63
CA ALA A 117 0.32 29.68 -12.70
C ALA A 117 1.37 30.54 -11.97
N ILE A 118 2.29 29.88 -11.28
CA ILE A 118 3.41 30.50 -10.58
C ILE A 118 4.65 29.64 -10.85
N VAL A 119 5.77 30.28 -11.23
CA VAL A 119 7.07 29.61 -11.42
C VAL A 119 8.22 30.47 -10.93
N GLU A 120 9.37 29.86 -10.69
CA GLU A 120 10.63 30.55 -10.40
C GLU A 120 11.50 30.64 -11.67
N GLY A 121 12.07 31.81 -11.92
CA GLY A 121 13.09 32.01 -12.96
C GLY A 121 14.48 31.57 -12.49
N ASP A 122 15.44 31.39 -13.40
CA ASP A 122 16.78 30.89 -13.03
C ASP A 122 17.54 31.89 -12.12
N ASN A 123 17.12 33.16 -12.11
CA ASN A 123 17.63 34.21 -11.23
C ASN A 123 16.94 34.29 -9.85
N GLY A 124 15.97 33.42 -9.57
CA GLY A 124 15.18 33.41 -8.32
C GLY A 124 14.05 34.45 -8.24
N ASP A 125 13.76 35.17 -9.32
CA ASP A 125 12.53 35.98 -9.42
C ASP A 125 11.32 35.05 -9.57
N ILE A 126 10.19 35.44 -8.96
CA ILE A 126 8.94 34.70 -9.04
C ILE A 126 8.06 35.29 -10.14
N TRP A 127 7.60 34.44 -11.04
CA TRP A 127 6.77 34.79 -12.19
C TRP A 127 5.37 34.28 -11.99
N ILE A 128 4.39 35.15 -12.22
CA ILE A 128 2.99 34.91 -11.89
C ILE A 128 2.15 35.17 -13.14
N GLY A 129 1.43 34.15 -13.58
CA GLY A 129 0.48 34.21 -14.67
C GLY A 129 -0.96 34.24 -14.15
N GLY A 130 -1.78 35.11 -14.73
CA GLY A 130 -3.21 35.08 -14.47
C GLY A 130 -4.03 35.76 -15.56
N PHE A 131 -5.31 35.99 -15.29
CA PHE A 131 -6.26 36.59 -16.24
C PHE A 131 -5.77 37.92 -16.81
N ASN A 132 -5.17 38.75 -15.95
CA ASN A 132 -4.71 40.07 -16.34
C ASN A 132 -3.25 40.12 -16.79
N GLY A 133 -2.56 39.01 -17.08
CA GLY A 133 -1.23 39.06 -17.68
C GLY A 133 -0.13 38.31 -16.95
N LEU A 134 1.11 38.62 -17.36
CA LEU A 134 2.33 38.10 -16.77
C LEU A 134 2.95 39.15 -15.84
N TRP A 135 3.23 38.71 -14.62
CA TRP A 135 3.76 39.52 -13.54
C TRP A 135 5.09 38.95 -13.05
N LYS A 136 5.92 39.81 -12.47
CA LYS A 136 7.21 39.48 -11.86
C LYS A 136 7.28 40.03 -10.45
N TYR A 137 7.69 39.19 -9.51
CA TYR A 137 8.07 39.55 -8.15
C TYR A 137 9.57 39.31 -7.96
N ASN A 138 10.31 40.39 -7.71
CA ASN A 138 11.78 40.32 -7.66
C ASN A 138 12.36 40.28 -6.25
N ALA A 139 13.68 40.10 -6.15
CA ALA A 139 14.42 40.13 -4.89
C ALA A 139 14.23 41.42 -4.05
N LYS A 140 13.90 42.55 -4.69
CA LYS A 140 13.60 43.83 -4.00
C LYS A 140 12.15 43.90 -3.47
N LYS A 141 11.45 42.76 -3.43
CA LYS A 141 10.04 42.63 -3.02
C LYS A 141 9.09 43.50 -3.85
N LYS A 142 9.42 43.75 -5.12
CA LYS A 142 8.59 44.55 -6.04
C LYS A 142 7.82 43.65 -6.99
N LEU A 143 6.49 43.74 -6.93
CA LEU A 143 5.57 43.13 -7.89
C LEU A 143 5.34 44.09 -9.07
N THR A 144 5.56 43.64 -10.31
CA THR A 144 5.42 44.45 -11.54
C THR A 144 4.77 43.64 -12.66
N ARG A 145 3.80 44.24 -13.36
CA ARG A 145 3.20 43.66 -14.58
C ARG A 145 4.08 43.94 -15.79
N LEU A 146 4.39 42.92 -16.57
CA LEU A 146 5.27 43.05 -17.75
C LEU A 146 4.54 42.78 -19.06
N VAL A 147 3.61 41.81 -19.08
CA VAL A 147 2.78 41.56 -20.27
C VAL A 147 1.33 41.85 -19.93
N SER A 148 0.71 42.75 -20.69
CA SER A 148 -0.74 43.01 -20.66
C SER A 148 -1.46 42.35 -21.84
N ASN A 149 -2.79 42.20 -21.74
CA ASN A 149 -3.68 41.69 -22.79
C ASN A 149 -3.57 40.19 -23.15
N HIS A 150 -2.83 39.41 -22.38
CA HIS A 150 -2.73 37.96 -22.51
C HIS A 150 -3.17 37.30 -21.20
N THR A 151 -4.22 36.49 -21.23
CA THR A 151 -4.58 35.65 -20.08
C THR A 151 -3.62 34.46 -20.03
N VAL A 152 -2.79 34.42 -19.00
CA VAL A 152 -1.79 33.35 -18.82
C VAL A 152 -2.42 32.22 -18.01
N GLN A 153 -2.63 31.08 -18.65
CA GLN A 153 -3.30 29.90 -18.05
C GLN A 153 -2.32 28.80 -17.62
N ALA A 154 -1.13 28.80 -18.22
CA ALA A 154 -0.05 27.87 -17.91
C ALA A 154 1.28 28.59 -18.14
N LEU A 155 2.28 28.29 -17.31
CA LEU A 155 3.55 29.00 -17.31
C LEU A 155 4.66 28.02 -16.94
N TYR A 156 5.76 28.08 -17.68
CA TYR A 156 6.96 27.29 -17.42
C TYR A 156 8.20 28.14 -17.70
N ASN A 157 9.23 28.01 -16.87
CA ASN A 157 10.52 28.67 -17.05
C ASN A 157 11.52 27.70 -17.71
N TYR A 158 12.11 28.10 -18.84
CA TYR A 158 13.12 27.34 -19.57
C TYR A 158 14.28 28.23 -20.00
N LYS A 159 15.46 28.05 -19.38
CA LYS A 159 16.70 28.77 -19.72
C LYS A 159 16.47 30.29 -19.76
N ASP A 160 16.01 30.85 -18.64
CA ASP A 160 15.62 32.25 -18.47
C ASP A 160 14.53 32.77 -19.43
N GLN A 161 13.80 31.90 -20.12
CA GLN A 161 12.67 32.27 -20.97
C GLN A 161 11.38 31.67 -20.44
N LEU A 162 10.32 32.46 -20.47
CA LEU A 162 9.02 32.05 -19.94
C LEU A 162 8.14 31.59 -21.08
N VAL A 163 7.90 30.29 -21.14
CA VAL A 163 6.95 29.69 -22.06
C VAL A 163 5.59 29.71 -21.38
N PHE A 164 4.58 30.28 -22.03
CA PHE A 164 3.26 30.38 -21.41
C PHE A 164 2.12 30.19 -22.39
N GLY A 165 1.10 29.50 -21.90
CA GLY A 165 -0.12 29.17 -22.62
C GLY A 165 -1.22 30.20 -22.39
N THR A 166 -1.99 30.48 -23.42
CA THR A 166 -3.15 31.38 -23.37
C THR A 166 -4.34 30.76 -24.11
N PRO A 167 -5.55 31.37 -24.00
CA PRO A 167 -6.67 31.00 -24.88
C PRO A 167 -6.36 31.19 -26.37
N LYS A 168 -5.46 32.12 -26.71
CA LYS A 168 -5.18 32.53 -28.10
C LYS A 168 -4.06 31.74 -28.75
N GLY A 169 -3.14 31.18 -27.96
CA GLY A 169 -1.93 30.55 -28.47
C GLY A 169 -0.87 30.33 -27.40
N LEU A 170 0.30 29.89 -27.85
CA LEU A 170 1.48 29.62 -27.04
C LEU A 170 2.54 30.70 -27.28
N PHE A 171 3.08 31.28 -26.22
CA PHE A 171 3.99 32.41 -26.29
C PHE A 171 5.25 32.18 -25.47
N VAL A 172 6.30 32.92 -25.82
CA VAL A 172 7.58 32.98 -25.09
C VAL A 172 7.88 34.43 -24.78
N TYR A 173 8.10 34.72 -23.51
CA TYR A 173 8.61 36.02 -23.08
C TYR A 173 10.08 35.87 -22.68
N ASN A 174 10.93 36.73 -23.25
CA ASN A 174 12.34 36.86 -22.92
C ASN A 174 12.53 38.08 -21.99
N PRO A 175 12.76 37.87 -20.68
CA PRO A 175 12.93 38.95 -19.72
C PRO A 175 14.16 39.83 -19.99
N ALA A 176 15.23 39.27 -20.55
CA ALA A 176 16.47 40.02 -20.81
C ALA A 176 16.32 41.01 -21.98
N LYS A 177 15.50 40.65 -22.97
CA LYS A 177 15.23 41.49 -24.15
C LYS A 177 13.93 42.28 -24.06
N ASP A 178 13.11 42.01 -23.06
CA ASP A 178 11.73 42.49 -22.93
C ASP A 178 10.92 42.26 -24.23
N LYS A 179 11.04 41.04 -24.78
CA LYS A 179 10.39 40.66 -26.04
C LYS A 179 9.45 39.48 -25.86
N LEU A 180 8.28 39.61 -26.46
CA LEU A 180 7.28 38.56 -26.59
C LEU A 180 7.32 37.98 -28.01
N HIS A 181 7.31 36.66 -28.12
CA HIS A 181 7.27 35.91 -29.37
C HIS A 181 6.19 34.83 -29.31
N GLU A 182 5.42 34.65 -30.38
CA GLU A 182 4.43 33.57 -30.49
C GLU A 182 5.09 32.32 -31.07
N ILE A 183 4.93 31.16 -30.42
CA ILE A 183 5.45 29.90 -30.93
C ILE A 183 4.57 29.44 -32.10
N SER A 184 5.21 29.16 -33.24
CA SER A 184 4.49 28.65 -34.42
C SER A 184 3.96 27.24 -34.16
N VAL A 185 2.67 27.00 -34.37
CA VAL A 185 2.06 25.69 -34.18
C VAL A 185 1.40 25.20 -35.46
N ASN A 186 1.67 23.95 -35.84
CA ASN A 186 1.26 23.37 -37.13
C ASN A 186 -0.23 23.02 -37.23
N ALA A 187 -0.98 23.07 -36.13
CA ALA A 187 -2.42 22.84 -36.09
C ALA A 187 -3.03 23.65 -34.94
N ASP A 188 -4.03 24.50 -35.21
CA ASP A 188 -4.75 25.42 -34.29
C ASP A 188 -4.59 25.10 -32.78
N ALA A 189 -3.48 25.55 -32.19
CA ALA A 189 -3.17 25.35 -30.77
C ALA A 189 -3.70 26.53 -29.96
N LYS A 190 -5.02 26.59 -29.85
CA LYS A 190 -5.74 27.53 -29.00
C LYS A 190 -6.14 26.83 -27.71
N ASN A 191 -6.49 27.62 -26.70
CA ASN A 191 -6.93 27.12 -25.40
C ASN A 191 -5.89 26.19 -24.74
N ILE A 192 -4.68 26.71 -24.56
CA ILE A 192 -3.63 25.98 -23.85
C ILE A 192 -4.04 25.85 -22.38
N SER A 193 -3.95 24.63 -21.84
CA SER A 193 -4.33 24.32 -20.45
C SER A 193 -3.13 23.96 -19.58
N THR A 194 -2.02 23.48 -20.15
CA THR A 194 -0.81 23.16 -19.39
C THR A 194 0.45 23.29 -20.25
N VAL A 195 1.57 23.65 -19.61
CA VAL A 195 2.91 23.72 -20.18
C VAL A 195 3.85 23.14 -19.13
N VAL A 196 4.47 21.99 -19.42
CA VAL A 196 5.28 21.25 -18.45
C VAL A 196 6.49 20.62 -19.11
N MET A 197 7.54 20.39 -18.33
CA MET A 197 8.71 19.64 -18.77
C MET A 197 8.59 18.19 -18.33
N VAL A 198 8.72 17.28 -19.29
CA VAL A 198 8.68 15.83 -19.06
C VAL A 198 9.81 15.21 -19.88
N ASN A 199 10.66 14.38 -19.27
CA ASN A 199 11.80 13.73 -19.96
C ASN A 199 12.64 14.72 -20.81
N ASP A 200 13.06 15.84 -20.21
CA ASP A 200 13.86 16.90 -20.85
C ASP A 200 13.20 17.63 -22.04
N SER A 201 11.92 17.40 -22.28
CA SER A 201 11.15 18.02 -23.37
C SER A 201 10.00 18.83 -22.81
N ILE A 202 9.70 19.98 -23.43
CA ILE A 202 8.55 20.79 -23.06
C ILE A 202 7.32 20.25 -23.81
N PHE A 203 6.30 19.88 -23.06
CA PHE A 203 5.01 19.47 -23.58
C PHE A 203 3.93 20.48 -23.27
N VAL A 204 2.98 20.59 -24.19
CA VAL A 204 1.88 21.53 -24.12
C VAL A 204 0.58 20.77 -24.33
N GLY A 205 -0.31 20.85 -23.34
CA GLY A 205 -1.65 20.28 -23.40
C GLY A 205 -2.69 21.35 -23.68
N THR A 206 -3.75 20.98 -24.42
CA THR A 206 -4.87 21.88 -24.74
C THR A 206 -6.17 21.45 -24.06
N LYS A 207 -7.13 22.38 -23.97
CA LYS A 207 -8.50 22.10 -23.53
C LYS A 207 -9.26 21.15 -24.46
N SER A 208 -8.77 20.92 -25.69
CA SER A 208 -9.35 19.99 -26.65
C SER A 208 -8.71 18.61 -26.65
N GLY A 209 -7.77 18.34 -25.73
CA GLY A 209 -7.12 17.02 -25.61
C GLY A 209 -5.91 16.82 -26.53
N LYS A 210 -5.41 17.87 -27.18
CA LYS A 210 -4.20 17.78 -28.01
C LYS A 210 -2.94 17.98 -27.17
N ILE A 211 -1.89 17.24 -27.51
CA ILE A 211 -0.57 17.33 -26.89
C ILE A 211 0.44 17.74 -27.97
N TYR A 212 1.26 18.73 -27.67
CA TYR A 212 2.33 19.19 -28.55
C TYR A 212 3.67 19.08 -27.83
N SER A 213 4.74 18.77 -28.56
CA SER A 213 6.11 18.96 -28.09
C SER A 213 6.67 20.26 -28.66
N VAL A 214 7.39 21.02 -27.83
CA VAL A 214 8.05 22.26 -28.23
C VAL A 214 9.52 21.98 -28.50
N ASP A 215 10.05 22.55 -29.59
CA ASP A 215 11.47 22.45 -29.91
C ASP A 215 12.35 23.21 -28.89
N SER A 216 13.62 22.80 -28.80
CA SER A 216 14.58 23.40 -27.87
C SER A 216 14.88 24.89 -28.16
N THR A 217 14.56 25.36 -29.37
CA THR A 217 14.69 26.76 -29.80
C THR A 217 13.48 27.61 -29.43
N LEU A 218 12.40 27.01 -28.88
CA LEU A 218 11.15 27.66 -28.54
C LEU A 218 10.51 28.40 -29.72
N SER A 219 10.68 27.88 -30.93
CA SER A 219 10.17 28.46 -32.18
C SER A 219 8.96 27.72 -32.72
N LYS A 220 8.89 26.40 -32.49
CA LYS A 220 7.88 25.54 -33.10
C LYS A 220 7.35 24.51 -32.11
N ALA A 221 6.03 24.34 -32.13
CA ALA A 221 5.34 23.23 -31.46
C ALA A 221 4.79 22.24 -32.49
N THR A 222 4.99 20.94 -32.24
CA THR A 222 4.58 19.85 -33.13
C THR A 222 3.58 18.94 -32.42
N LEU A 223 2.45 18.67 -33.08
CA LEU A 223 1.42 17.76 -32.55
C LEU A 223 1.97 16.34 -32.36
N ILE A 224 1.79 15.78 -31.15
CA ILE A 224 2.05 14.38 -30.84
C ILE A 224 0.87 13.55 -31.31
N ILE A 225 1.14 12.46 -32.03
CA ILE A 225 0.11 11.50 -32.44
C ILE A 225 -0.08 10.50 -31.29
N PHE A 226 -1.30 10.45 -30.76
CA PHE A 226 -1.71 9.50 -29.73
C PHE A 226 -2.56 8.41 -30.37
N GLU A 227 -2.38 7.15 -29.98
CA GLU A 227 -3.11 5.99 -30.55
C GLU A 227 -4.64 6.14 -30.47
N LYS A 228 -5.12 6.89 -29.47
CA LYS A 228 -6.52 7.20 -29.23
C LYS A 228 -6.75 8.71 -29.21
N THR A 229 -7.77 9.20 -29.90
CA THR A 229 -8.11 10.63 -29.79
C THR A 229 -8.59 10.96 -28.37
N ILE A 230 -7.85 11.80 -27.65
CA ILE A 230 -8.28 12.41 -26.39
C ILE A 230 -9.10 13.67 -26.74
N THR A 231 -10.30 13.78 -26.18
CA THR A 231 -11.23 14.91 -26.43
C THR A 231 -11.44 15.80 -25.21
N HIS A 232 -10.78 15.48 -24.10
CA HIS A 232 -10.91 16.18 -22.81
C HIS A 232 -9.67 17.03 -22.53
N PRO A 233 -9.77 18.12 -21.75
CA PRO A 233 -8.62 18.95 -21.41
C PRO A 233 -7.46 18.16 -20.82
N ILE A 234 -6.24 18.40 -21.33
CA ILE A 234 -5.01 17.90 -20.70
C ILE A 234 -4.63 18.86 -19.58
N LYS A 235 -4.60 18.40 -18.34
CA LYS A 235 -4.40 19.27 -17.17
C LYS A 235 -2.96 19.24 -16.67
N ASP A 236 -2.33 18.08 -16.72
CA ASP A 236 -0.95 17.93 -16.28
C ASP A 236 -0.30 16.65 -16.83
N MET A 237 1.04 16.61 -16.84
CA MET A 237 1.84 15.46 -17.27
C MET A 237 3.12 15.34 -16.44
N ILE A 238 3.43 14.13 -15.98
CA ILE A 238 4.65 13.85 -15.22
C ILE A 238 5.25 12.50 -15.61
N ALA A 239 6.58 12.40 -15.62
CA ALA A 239 7.29 11.15 -15.88
C ALA A 239 7.62 10.41 -14.58
N ASP A 240 7.52 9.08 -14.63
CA ASP A 240 8.05 8.22 -13.58
C ASP A 240 9.56 7.95 -13.74
N ALA A 241 10.13 7.20 -12.79
CA ALA A 241 11.55 6.81 -12.82
C ALA A 241 11.94 5.88 -13.98
N LEU A 242 10.96 5.34 -14.73
CA LEU A 242 11.16 4.53 -15.94
C LEU A 242 10.97 5.35 -17.22
N HIS A 243 10.80 6.67 -17.11
CA HIS A 243 10.49 7.61 -18.19
C HIS A 243 9.13 7.38 -18.87
N ASN A 244 8.24 6.60 -18.27
CA ASN A 244 6.85 6.52 -18.70
C ASN A 244 6.08 7.73 -18.17
N ILE A 245 5.05 8.16 -18.89
CA ILE A 245 4.37 9.42 -18.67
C ILE A 245 2.96 9.16 -18.15
N TYR A 246 2.60 9.81 -17.05
CA TYR A 246 1.23 9.98 -16.61
C TYR A 246 0.64 11.23 -17.25
N ILE A 247 -0.58 11.15 -17.78
CA ILE A 247 -1.29 12.27 -18.41
C ILE A 247 -2.63 12.43 -17.71
N ALA A 248 -2.79 13.54 -16.99
CA ALA A 248 -4.01 13.91 -16.29
C ALA A 248 -4.99 14.59 -17.25
N THR A 249 -6.25 14.16 -17.20
CA THR A 249 -7.32 14.74 -18.01
C THR A 249 -8.51 15.19 -17.17
N ASP A 250 -9.19 16.24 -17.60
CA ASP A 250 -10.44 16.68 -17.01
C ASP A 250 -11.64 15.97 -17.67
N GLY A 251 -12.01 14.80 -17.16
CA GLY A 251 -13.21 14.06 -17.56
C GLY A 251 -12.97 12.67 -18.16
N ASP A 252 -11.72 12.30 -18.46
CA ASP A 252 -11.38 10.97 -18.99
C ASP A 252 -10.40 10.19 -18.08
N GLY A 253 -10.08 10.69 -16.89
CA GLY A 253 -9.19 10.01 -15.93
C GLY A 253 -7.70 10.18 -16.23
N LEU A 254 -6.91 9.15 -15.87
CA LEU A 254 -5.44 9.16 -15.94
C LEU A 254 -4.93 8.18 -16.99
N TYR A 255 -4.22 8.66 -18.00
CA TYR A 255 -3.48 7.79 -18.92
C TYR A 255 -2.07 7.53 -18.38
N TYR A 256 -1.59 6.31 -18.54
CA TYR A 256 -0.19 5.94 -18.32
C TYR A 256 0.38 5.39 -19.62
N VAL A 257 1.43 6.03 -20.13
CA VAL A 257 1.95 5.77 -21.48
C VAL A 257 3.46 5.64 -21.47
N THR A 258 4.03 5.01 -22.50
CA THR A 258 5.48 5.03 -22.73
C THR A 258 5.95 6.45 -23.09
N ASN A 259 7.27 6.67 -23.10
CA ASN A 259 7.86 7.91 -23.65
C ASN A 259 7.52 8.17 -25.13
N THR A 260 7.05 7.15 -25.87
CA THR A 260 6.54 7.25 -27.24
C THR A 260 5.02 7.39 -27.32
N PHE A 261 4.34 7.63 -26.19
CA PHE A 261 2.88 7.79 -26.10
C PHE A 261 2.05 6.54 -26.45
N THR A 262 2.63 5.33 -26.32
CA THR A 262 1.87 4.07 -26.40
C THR A 262 1.16 3.81 -25.07
N ILE A 263 -0.13 3.47 -25.11
CA ILE A 263 -0.93 3.31 -23.88
C ILE A 263 -0.54 2.04 -23.14
N LEU A 264 -0.02 2.20 -21.92
CA LEU A 264 0.27 1.10 -20.99
C LEU A 264 -0.95 0.81 -20.10
N ASN A 265 -1.65 1.86 -19.64
CA ASN A 265 -2.87 1.73 -18.87
C ASN A 265 -3.75 2.98 -18.96
N HIS A 266 -5.03 2.83 -18.63
CA HIS A 266 -6.01 3.91 -18.53
C HIS A 266 -6.82 3.74 -17.25
N PHE A 267 -6.56 4.60 -16.26
CA PHE A 267 -7.26 4.56 -14.99
C PHE A 267 -8.49 5.48 -15.05
N LYS A 268 -9.64 4.90 -14.72
CA LYS A 268 -10.94 5.56 -14.69
C LYS A 268 -11.63 5.30 -13.37
N GLU A 269 -12.50 6.23 -13.00
CA GLU A 269 -13.46 6.04 -11.94
C GLU A 269 -14.30 4.78 -12.21
N ASN A 270 -14.54 4.01 -11.15
CA ASN A 270 -15.40 2.85 -11.19
C ASN A 270 -16.18 2.75 -9.88
N VAL A 271 -17.49 2.95 -9.96
CA VAL A 271 -18.40 2.93 -8.79
C VAL A 271 -18.46 1.57 -8.09
N ASP A 272 -18.09 0.49 -8.78
CA ASP A 272 -18.04 -0.87 -8.21
C ASP A 272 -16.66 -1.22 -7.61
N ASP A 273 -15.67 -0.31 -7.69
CA ASP A 273 -14.30 -0.54 -7.23
C ASP A 273 -13.79 0.63 -6.38
N ASN A 274 -13.84 0.47 -5.06
CA ASN A 274 -13.36 1.46 -4.10
C ASN A 274 -11.86 1.77 -4.19
N ASN A 275 -11.08 0.99 -4.96
CA ASN A 275 -9.66 1.24 -5.22
C ASN A 275 -9.40 1.85 -6.60
N ALA A 276 -10.45 2.20 -7.35
CA ALA A 276 -10.32 3.03 -8.55
C ALA A 276 -10.02 4.49 -8.15
N ILE A 277 -9.57 5.29 -9.12
CA ILE A 277 -9.50 6.74 -8.91
C ILE A 277 -10.90 7.26 -8.58
N SER A 278 -10.99 8.21 -7.63
CA SER A 278 -12.29 8.67 -7.13
C SER A 278 -13.09 9.56 -8.08
N SER A 279 -12.46 10.10 -9.12
CA SER A 279 -13.09 10.95 -10.12
C SER A 279 -12.29 10.96 -11.42
N ASN A 280 -12.98 11.05 -12.56
CA ASN A 280 -12.35 11.18 -13.88
C ASN A 280 -11.82 12.59 -14.17
N GLY A 281 -12.18 13.60 -13.36
CA GLY A 281 -11.63 14.95 -13.48
C GLY A 281 -10.33 15.07 -12.69
N ILE A 282 -9.17 14.97 -13.34
CA ILE A 282 -7.85 15.05 -12.70
C ILE A 282 -7.21 16.38 -13.03
N TYR A 283 -6.90 17.17 -12.00
CA TYR A 283 -6.49 18.58 -12.17
C TYR A 283 -4.99 18.79 -12.04
N ASP A 284 -4.31 17.98 -11.22
CA ASP A 284 -2.87 18.04 -11.02
C ASP A 284 -2.37 16.67 -10.55
N ILE A 285 -1.13 16.34 -10.90
CA ILE A 285 -0.44 15.13 -10.45
C ILE A 285 0.97 15.49 -9.97
N ASP A 286 1.43 14.82 -8.93
CA ASP A 286 2.77 15.05 -8.40
C ASP A 286 3.39 13.75 -7.90
N ILE A 287 4.70 13.57 -8.09
CA ILE A 287 5.42 12.42 -7.55
C ILE A 287 6.30 12.91 -6.40
N GLY A 288 5.92 12.52 -5.19
CA GLY A 288 6.64 12.90 -3.99
C GLY A 288 7.98 12.16 -3.82
N ASN A 289 8.78 12.61 -2.84
CA ASN A 289 10.10 12.06 -2.51
C ASN A 289 10.07 10.58 -2.07
N GLU A 290 8.91 10.08 -1.67
CA GLU A 290 8.65 8.69 -1.32
C GLU A 290 8.33 7.80 -2.55
N GLY A 291 8.24 8.38 -3.75
CA GLY A 291 7.79 7.69 -4.97
C GLY A 291 6.28 7.47 -5.00
N ILE A 292 5.54 8.22 -4.19
CA ILE A 292 4.08 8.23 -4.16
C ILE A 292 3.58 9.18 -5.25
N LEU A 293 2.76 8.67 -6.15
CA LEU A 293 2.00 9.47 -7.10
C LEU A 293 0.76 10.03 -6.38
N TRP A 294 0.71 11.34 -6.24
CA TRP A 294 -0.43 12.10 -5.73
C TRP A 294 -1.27 12.62 -6.90
N ILE A 295 -2.59 12.59 -6.73
CA ILE A 295 -3.56 12.91 -7.78
C ILE A 295 -4.65 13.80 -7.19
N ALA A 296 -4.68 15.07 -7.61
CA ALA A 296 -5.73 16.00 -7.27
C ALA A 296 -6.92 15.84 -8.22
N THR A 297 -8.13 15.68 -7.66
CA THR A 297 -9.33 15.42 -8.45
C THR A 297 -10.45 16.43 -8.23
N TYR A 298 -11.39 16.47 -9.18
CA TYR A 298 -12.62 17.24 -9.10
C TYR A 298 -13.64 16.49 -8.24
N GLY A 299 -13.94 17.02 -7.05
CA GLY A 299 -14.96 16.50 -6.13
C GLY A 299 -14.63 15.18 -5.43
N GLY A 300 -13.56 14.49 -5.85
CA GLY A 300 -13.12 13.22 -5.30
C GLY A 300 -11.95 13.33 -4.30
N GLY A 301 -11.52 14.55 -3.96
CA GLY A 301 -10.37 14.82 -3.09
C GLY A 301 -9.03 14.41 -3.70
N ILE A 302 -8.11 13.96 -2.85
CA ILE A 302 -6.77 13.50 -3.27
C ILE A 302 -6.74 11.98 -3.31
N ASN A 303 -6.35 11.42 -4.45
CA ASN A 303 -5.97 10.01 -4.57
C ASN A 303 -4.46 9.89 -4.53
N TYR A 304 -3.95 8.74 -4.09
CA TYR A 304 -2.54 8.44 -4.18
C TYR A 304 -2.27 6.96 -4.42
N PHE A 305 -1.12 6.68 -5.04
CA PHE A 305 -0.60 5.35 -5.25
C PHE A 305 0.91 5.33 -4.96
N ASP A 306 1.33 4.41 -4.10
CA ASP A 306 2.74 4.18 -3.82
C ASP A 306 3.31 3.16 -4.82
N SER A 307 4.16 3.64 -5.74
CA SER A 307 4.85 2.79 -6.72
C SER A 307 5.89 1.85 -6.09
N ASN A 308 6.34 2.16 -4.87
CA ASN A 308 7.27 1.37 -4.08
C ASN A 308 6.58 0.38 -3.13
N ARG A 309 5.26 0.22 -3.22
CA ARG A 309 4.51 -0.71 -2.37
C ARG A 309 5.13 -2.11 -2.39
N LEU A 310 5.14 -2.75 -1.22
CA LEU A 310 5.64 -4.11 -1.07
C LEU A 310 4.93 -5.05 -2.06
N PRO A 311 5.67 -5.93 -2.77
CA PRO A 311 5.14 -6.72 -3.88
C PRO A 311 4.33 -7.94 -3.40
N PHE A 312 3.37 -7.72 -2.50
CA PHE A 312 2.34 -8.67 -2.14
C PHE A 312 1.29 -8.73 -3.23
N GLN A 313 1.09 -9.91 -3.80
CA GLN A 313 0.01 -10.16 -4.75
C GLN A 313 -1.23 -10.64 -4.00
N LYS A 314 -2.36 -9.96 -4.20
CA LYS A 314 -3.65 -10.36 -3.65
C LYS A 314 -4.38 -11.28 -4.62
N ILE A 315 -4.93 -12.36 -4.09
CA ILE A 315 -5.79 -13.28 -4.82
C ILE A 315 -7.13 -13.34 -4.11
N GLN A 316 -8.17 -12.81 -4.74
CA GLN A 316 -9.47 -12.60 -4.12
C GLN A 316 -10.62 -13.02 -5.04
N HIS A 317 -11.79 -13.22 -4.44
CA HIS A 317 -13.04 -13.39 -5.14
C HIS A 317 -13.51 -12.03 -5.64
N GLN A 318 -13.77 -11.93 -6.94
CA GLN A 318 -14.39 -10.77 -7.56
C GLN A 318 -15.83 -11.14 -7.90
N ILE A 319 -16.77 -10.33 -7.41
CA ILE A 319 -18.20 -10.52 -7.64
C ILE A 319 -18.44 -10.51 -9.16
N ASN A 320 -19.30 -11.41 -9.63
CA ASN A 320 -19.66 -11.58 -11.05
C ASN A 320 -18.49 -11.89 -12.01
N THR A 321 -17.30 -12.21 -11.50
CA THR A 321 -16.11 -12.49 -12.32
C THR A 321 -15.67 -13.96 -12.18
N LYS A 322 -15.79 -14.72 -13.27
CA LYS A 322 -15.38 -16.14 -13.31
C LYS A 322 -13.86 -16.35 -13.28
N ASN A 323 -13.08 -15.31 -13.62
CA ASN A 323 -11.61 -15.38 -13.65
C ASN A 323 -10.98 -14.93 -12.31
N SER A 324 -11.60 -15.31 -11.19
CA SER A 324 -11.20 -14.93 -9.84
C SER A 324 -11.31 -16.12 -8.87
N LEU A 325 -10.92 -15.97 -7.60
CA LEU A 325 -11.09 -17.03 -6.61
C LEU A 325 -12.59 -17.34 -6.39
N ALA A 326 -13.00 -18.60 -6.17
CA ALA A 326 -14.43 -18.92 -5.99
C ALA A 326 -15.04 -18.33 -4.70
N ALA A 327 -14.24 -18.25 -3.64
CA ALA A 327 -14.58 -17.65 -2.35
C ALA A 327 -13.31 -17.20 -1.63
N ASN A 328 -13.37 -16.04 -0.98
CA ASN A 328 -12.23 -15.46 -0.25
C ASN A 328 -11.69 -16.37 0.87
N PHE A 329 -12.58 -16.98 1.64
CA PHE A 329 -12.19 -17.81 2.78
C PHE A 329 -11.41 -19.04 2.30
N THR A 330 -10.08 -18.97 2.39
CA THR A 330 -9.15 -19.98 1.88
C THR A 330 -8.51 -20.74 3.04
N ARG A 331 -8.44 -22.06 2.90
CA ARG A 331 -8.09 -23.01 3.96
C ARG A 331 -6.90 -23.90 3.65
N ALA A 332 -6.57 -24.06 2.37
CA ALA A 332 -5.51 -24.91 1.88
C ALA A 332 -4.97 -24.35 0.56
N ILE A 333 -3.67 -24.48 0.35
CA ILE A 333 -2.99 -23.98 -0.85
C ILE A 333 -1.93 -25.02 -1.24
N ALA A 334 -1.91 -25.42 -2.51
CA ALA A 334 -0.90 -26.33 -3.04
C ALA A 334 -0.52 -25.96 -4.47
N LYS A 335 0.64 -26.45 -4.91
CA LYS A 335 1.08 -26.38 -6.31
C LYS A 335 1.08 -27.79 -6.90
N ASP A 336 0.49 -27.93 -8.08
CA ASP A 336 0.55 -29.20 -8.82
C ASP A 336 1.87 -29.37 -9.59
N LYS A 337 2.09 -30.56 -10.15
CA LYS A 337 3.28 -30.87 -10.97
C LYS A 337 3.40 -29.99 -12.22
N ASN A 338 2.30 -29.43 -12.71
CA ASN A 338 2.26 -28.55 -13.90
C ASN A 338 2.54 -27.07 -13.55
N GLY A 339 2.71 -26.75 -12.27
CA GLY A 339 2.97 -25.40 -11.77
C GLY A 339 1.72 -24.54 -11.57
N ASN A 340 0.52 -25.13 -11.60
CA ASN A 340 -0.72 -24.43 -11.30
C ASN A 340 -0.97 -24.43 -9.79
N LEU A 341 -1.72 -23.44 -9.32
CA LEU A 341 -2.04 -23.29 -7.90
C LEU A 341 -3.47 -23.76 -7.62
N TRP A 342 -3.62 -24.54 -6.56
CA TRP A 342 -4.88 -25.11 -6.10
C TRP A 342 -5.22 -24.50 -4.74
N PHE A 343 -6.45 -24.03 -4.60
CA PHE A 343 -6.95 -23.35 -3.42
C PHE A 343 -8.18 -24.07 -2.89
N GLY A 344 -8.11 -24.50 -1.62
CA GLY A 344 -9.24 -25.05 -0.89
C GLY A 344 -10.06 -23.93 -0.29
N THR A 345 -11.33 -23.81 -0.68
CA THR A 345 -12.21 -22.73 -0.27
C THR A 345 -13.49 -23.26 0.40
N LYS A 346 -14.31 -22.36 0.95
CA LYS A 346 -15.68 -22.72 1.39
C LYS A 346 -16.61 -23.16 0.25
N ARG A 347 -16.24 -22.90 -1.02
CA ARG A 347 -17.01 -23.24 -2.23
C ARG A 347 -16.27 -24.25 -3.11
N GLY A 348 -15.60 -25.21 -2.50
CA GLY A 348 -14.85 -26.25 -3.22
C GLY A 348 -13.42 -25.83 -3.56
N VAL A 349 -12.91 -26.36 -4.68
CA VAL A 349 -11.54 -26.11 -5.14
C VAL A 349 -11.52 -25.04 -6.21
N SER A 350 -10.62 -24.07 -6.09
CA SER A 350 -10.26 -23.16 -7.19
C SER A 350 -8.88 -23.50 -7.72
N ILE A 351 -8.72 -23.52 -9.04
CA ILE A 351 -7.46 -23.82 -9.73
C ILE A 351 -7.10 -22.60 -10.57
N TRP A 352 -5.90 -22.07 -10.35
CA TRP A 352 -5.34 -20.99 -11.17
C TRP A 352 -4.24 -21.54 -12.07
N TYR A 353 -4.55 -21.59 -13.37
CA TYR A 353 -3.60 -21.96 -14.41
C TYR A 353 -2.67 -20.78 -14.69
N ARG A 354 -1.52 -20.76 -14.01
CA ARG A 354 -0.65 -19.57 -13.99
C ARG A 354 -0.10 -19.17 -15.36
N LYS A 355 0.16 -20.14 -16.25
CA LYS A 355 0.72 -19.87 -17.59
C LYS A 355 -0.27 -19.12 -18.50
N SER A 356 -1.53 -19.53 -18.48
CA SER A 356 -2.62 -18.91 -19.26
C SER A 356 -3.36 -17.81 -18.50
N ASN A 357 -3.10 -17.66 -17.20
CA ASN A 357 -3.79 -16.75 -16.31
C ASN A 357 -5.33 -16.94 -16.29
N THR A 358 -5.76 -18.20 -16.34
CA THR A 358 -7.18 -18.60 -16.34
C THR A 358 -7.55 -19.37 -15.08
N TRP A 359 -8.82 -19.30 -14.69
CA TRP A 359 -9.36 -19.97 -13.50
C TRP A 359 -10.34 -21.09 -13.84
N LYS A 360 -10.36 -22.11 -12.98
CA LYS A 360 -11.34 -23.18 -13.02
C LYS A 360 -11.76 -23.56 -11.60
N HIS A 361 -13.06 -23.86 -11.44
CA HIS A 361 -13.63 -24.16 -10.14
C HIS A 361 -14.31 -25.52 -10.12
N ILE A 362 -14.09 -26.26 -9.05
CA ILE A 362 -14.77 -27.52 -8.72
C ILE A 362 -15.61 -27.25 -7.48
N ASN A 363 -16.84 -26.79 -7.69
CA ASN A 363 -17.76 -26.38 -6.62
C ASN A 363 -18.44 -27.58 -5.93
N HIS A 364 -18.48 -28.72 -6.62
CA HIS A 364 -19.04 -29.97 -6.12
C HIS A 364 -18.07 -31.11 -6.38
N LEU A 365 -17.54 -31.69 -5.30
CA LEU A 365 -16.61 -32.81 -5.32
C LEU A 365 -17.33 -34.15 -5.51
N SER A 366 -18.56 -34.27 -5.00
CA SER A 366 -19.40 -35.45 -5.18
C SER A 366 -20.50 -35.22 -6.21
N LYS A 367 -20.62 -36.13 -7.19
CA LYS A 367 -21.71 -36.10 -8.19
C LYS A 367 -23.08 -36.49 -7.60
N LYS A 368 -23.12 -37.27 -6.52
CA LYS A 368 -24.35 -37.86 -5.95
C LYS A 368 -25.09 -36.95 -4.98
N ASN A 369 -24.43 -35.92 -4.42
CA ASN A 369 -25.05 -35.05 -3.42
C ASN A 369 -24.60 -33.58 -3.59
N LYS A 370 -25.40 -32.83 -4.36
CA LYS A 370 -25.15 -31.42 -4.72
C LYS A 370 -25.81 -30.41 -3.78
N SER A 371 -26.62 -30.85 -2.81
CA SER A 371 -27.41 -29.93 -1.96
C SER A 371 -26.58 -29.15 -0.94
N ALA A 372 -25.41 -29.69 -0.54
CA ALA A 372 -24.48 -29.02 0.37
C ALA A 372 -23.17 -28.66 -0.34
N GLN A 373 -22.69 -27.43 -0.10
CA GLN A 373 -21.38 -26.96 -0.58
C GLN A 373 -20.25 -27.82 0.02
N ASP A 374 -19.21 -28.03 -0.79
CA ASP A 374 -18.02 -28.76 -0.36
C ASP A 374 -16.99 -27.78 0.22
N ILE A 375 -16.80 -27.84 1.53
CA ILE A 375 -15.81 -27.00 2.21
C ILE A 375 -14.49 -27.77 2.23
N VAL A 376 -13.50 -27.27 1.50
CA VAL A 376 -12.18 -27.88 1.40
C VAL A 376 -11.27 -27.30 2.48
N LEU A 377 -10.63 -28.18 3.26
CA LEU A 377 -9.82 -27.82 4.42
C LEU A 377 -8.33 -28.13 4.27
N ALA A 378 -7.99 -29.14 3.47
CA ALA A 378 -6.62 -29.58 3.23
C ALA A 378 -6.46 -30.01 1.77
N ILE A 379 -5.30 -29.75 1.19
CA ILE A 379 -4.95 -30.13 -0.18
C ILE A 379 -3.49 -30.59 -0.15
N GLU A 380 -3.20 -31.76 -0.71
CA GLU A 380 -1.86 -32.33 -0.75
C GLU A 380 -1.54 -32.91 -2.15
N PRO A 381 -0.45 -32.47 -2.80
CA PRO A 381 -0.08 -32.95 -4.12
C PRO A 381 0.55 -34.34 -4.11
N ASP A 382 0.18 -35.18 -5.08
CA ASP A 382 0.68 -36.55 -5.24
C ASP A 382 0.88 -36.90 -6.72
N GLY A 383 1.97 -36.39 -7.31
CA GLY A 383 2.32 -36.68 -8.69
C GLY A 383 1.31 -36.10 -9.69
N GLU A 384 0.51 -36.96 -10.32
CA GLU A 384 -0.57 -36.56 -11.23
C GLU A 384 -1.91 -36.37 -10.52
N ASP A 385 -1.93 -36.57 -9.20
CA ASP A 385 -3.13 -36.48 -8.41
C ASP A 385 -3.00 -35.41 -7.32
N MET A 386 -4.15 -34.99 -6.81
CA MET A 386 -4.30 -34.06 -5.71
C MET A 386 -5.25 -34.67 -4.68
N TRP A 387 -4.78 -34.84 -3.46
CA TRP A 387 -5.60 -35.27 -2.33
C TRP A 387 -6.32 -34.08 -1.72
N ILE A 388 -7.61 -34.24 -1.46
CA ILE A 388 -8.49 -33.17 -1.00
C ILE A 388 -9.22 -33.64 0.26
N GLY A 389 -8.93 -32.97 1.37
CA GLY A 389 -9.62 -33.15 2.65
C GLY A 389 -10.76 -32.16 2.80
N THR A 390 -11.95 -32.65 3.14
CA THR A 390 -13.15 -31.82 3.29
C THR A 390 -13.66 -31.76 4.73
N TYR A 391 -14.43 -30.72 5.05
CA TYR A 391 -15.09 -30.58 6.35
C TYR A 391 -16.26 -31.56 6.54
N ASN A 392 -16.93 -31.99 5.46
CA ASN A 392 -18.22 -32.66 5.54
C ASN A 392 -18.30 -34.00 4.80
N LYS A 393 -17.39 -34.31 3.87
CA LYS A 393 -17.50 -35.49 3.00
C LYS A 393 -16.27 -36.40 3.04
N GLY A 394 -15.30 -36.14 3.92
CA GLY A 394 -14.08 -36.93 4.05
C GLY A 394 -13.06 -36.60 2.96
N LEU A 395 -12.49 -37.65 2.37
CA LEU A 395 -11.31 -37.60 1.52
C LEU A 395 -11.66 -37.82 0.04
N PHE A 396 -11.06 -37.01 -0.84
CA PHE A 396 -11.14 -37.16 -2.29
C PHE A 396 -9.75 -37.19 -2.90
N LYS A 397 -9.65 -37.80 -4.08
CA LYS A 397 -8.47 -37.76 -4.93
C LYS A 397 -8.87 -37.26 -6.31
N ILE A 398 -8.17 -36.26 -6.82
CA ILE A 398 -8.47 -35.61 -8.09
C ILE A 398 -7.27 -35.71 -9.01
N ASN A 399 -7.45 -36.24 -10.22
CA ASN A 399 -6.40 -36.22 -11.23
C ASN A 399 -6.22 -34.80 -11.78
N ILE A 400 -4.99 -34.27 -11.79
CA ILE A 400 -4.73 -32.86 -12.12
C ILE A 400 -4.96 -32.54 -13.62
N ASN A 401 -4.86 -33.54 -14.49
CA ASN A 401 -4.94 -33.35 -15.94
C ASN A 401 -6.40 -33.37 -16.43
N ASN A 402 -7.18 -34.36 -16.00
CA ASN A 402 -8.57 -34.55 -16.46
C ASN A 402 -9.64 -34.17 -15.41
N LEU A 403 -9.24 -33.83 -14.19
CA LEU A 403 -10.11 -33.47 -13.06
C LEU A 403 -11.16 -34.53 -12.70
N LYS A 404 -10.92 -35.81 -13.05
CA LYS A 404 -11.71 -36.93 -12.53
C LYS A 404 -11.47 -37.05 -11.03
N GLN A 405 -12.55 -37.32 -10.31
CA GLN A 405 -12.57 -37.25 -8.85
C GLN A 405 -13.03 -38.60 -8.30
N VAL A 406 -12.29 -39.12 -7.34
CA VAL A 406 -12.62 -40.35 -6.61
C VAL A 406 -12.95 -39.97 -5.17
N HIS A 407 -14.15 -40.31 -4.73
CA HIS A 407 -14.57 -40.13 -3.34
C HIS A 407 -14.13 -41.34 -2.52
N TYR A 408 -13.05 -41.22 -1.76
CA TYR A 408 -12.41 -42.35 -1.08
C TYR A 408 -13.32 -43.01 -0.03
N ASN A 409 -14.07 -42.22 0.76
CA ASN A 409 -15.01 -42.79 1.74
C ASN A 409 -16.12 -43.63 1.09
N SER A 410 -16.56 -43.28 -0.12
CA SER A 410 -17.59 -44.05 -0.84
C SER A 410 -17.01 -45.24 -1.62
N ALA A 411 -15.78 -45.11 -2.12
CA ALA A 411 -15.10 -46.18 -2.84
C ALA A 411 -14.64 -47.31 -1.91
N PHE A 412 -14.38 -47.00 -0.64
CA PHE A 412 -13.91 -47.95 0.37
C PHE A 412 -14.75 -47.88 1.66
N PRO A 413 -16.06 -48.20 1.61
CA PRO A 413 -16.98 -47.99 2.74
C PRO A 413 -16.67 -48.91 3.94
N SER A 414 -15.98 -50.04 3.71
CA SER A 414 -15.50 -50.93 4.77
C SER A 414 -14.33 -50.34 5.57
N LYS A 415 -13.71 -49.25 5.09
CA LYS A 415 -12.61 -48.57 5.76
C LYS A 415 -13.16 -47.36 6.52
N THR A 416 -12.98 -47.31 7.84
CA THR A 416 -13.42 -46.19 8.68
C THR A 416 -12.55 -44.95 8.43
N ILE A 417 -12.86 -44.20 7.37
CA ILE A 417 -12.18 -42.95 7.01
C ILE A 417 -12.93 -41.78 7.64
N LEU A 418 -12.17 -40.81 8.19
CA LEU A 418 -12.73 -39.61 8.80
C LEU A 418 -13.59 -38.80 7.81
N LYS A 419 -14.65 -38.17 8.32
CA LYS A 419 -15.49 -37.26 7.53
C LYS A 419 -14.97 -35.82 7.50
N LYS A 420 -14.25 -35.40 8.54
CA LYS A 420 -13.71 -34.04 8.68
C LYS A 420 -12.18 -34.07 8.65
N ILE A 421 -11.61 -33.89 7.46
CA ILE A 421 -10.17 -33.94 7.24
C ILE A 421 -9.61 -32.53 7.38
N TYR A 422 -8.74 -32.31 8.36
CA TYR A 422 -8.14 -31.00 8.65
C TYR A 422 -6.68 -30.89 8.22
N ALA A 423 -5.98 -32.01 8.15
CA ALA A 423 -4.58 -32.09 7.76
C ALA A 423 -4.37 -33.25 6.79
N LEU A 424 -3.52 -33.00 5.80
CA LEU A 424 -2.99 -33.98 4.87
C LEU A 424 -1.48 -33.78 4.78
N CYS A 425 -0.73 -34.86 4.63
CA CYS A 425 0.70 -34.83 4.40
C CYS A 425 1.10 -36.07 3.61
N LYS A 426 1.83 -35.88 2.51
CA LYS A 426 2.50 -36.97 1.82
C LYS A 426 3.90 -37.13 2.40
N ASP A 427 4.23 -38.33 2.85
CA ASP A 427 5.59 -38.64 3.31
C ASP A 427 6.53 -39.02 2.14
N SER A 428 7.82 -39.09 2.43
CA SER A 428 8.88 -39.48 1.48
C SER A 428 8.71 -40.90 0.93
N LYS A 429 8.06 -41.78 1.70
CA LYS A 429 7.72 -43.15 1.30
C LYS A 429 6.51 -43.18 0.35
N GLY A 430 5.82 -42.06 0.15
CA GLY A 430 4.65 -41.89 -0.70
C GLY A 430 3.34 -42.37 -0.08
N ASN A 431 3.29 -42.48 1.25
CA ASN A 431 2.05 -42.68 1.98
C ASN A 431 1.35 -41.34 2.20
N ILE A 432 0.04 -41.39 2.41
CA ILE A 432 -0.79 -40.21 2.62
C ILE A 432 -1.36 -40.24 4.03
N TRP A 433 -0.80 -39.37 4.87
CA TRP A 433 -1.26 -39.16 6.23
C TRP A 433 -2.42 -38.19 6.26
N PHE A 434 -3.43 -38.50 7.05
CA PHE A 434 -4.60 -37.66 7.21
C PHE A 434 -5.10 -37.65 8.65
N GLY A 435 -5.52 -36.47 9.10
CA GLY A 435 -5.97 -36.25 10.46
C GLY A 435 -7.12 -35.25 10.51
N GLY A 436 -7.90 -35.35 11.58
CA GLY A 436 -9.08 -34.52 11.79
C GLY A 436 -9.30 -34.21 13.27
N ILE A 437 -10.36 -33.44 13.53
CA ILE A 437 -10.83 -33.18 14.91
C ILE A 437 -11.63 -34.35 15.48
N GLU A 438 -12.17 -35.19 14.61
CA GLU A 438 -12.96 -36.37 14.98
C GLU A 438 -12.19 -37.59 14.50
N GLY A 439 -11.99 -38.58 15.38
CA GLY A 439 -11.36 -39.86 15.06
C GLY A 439 -9.84 -39.86 15.01
N ASN A 440 -9.27 -40.99 14.60
CA ASN A 440 -7.85 -41.31 14.68
C ASN A 440 -7.04 -40.66 13.55
N LEU A 441 -5.78 -40.30 13.84
CA LEU A 441 -4.76 -40.09 12.82
C LEU A 441 -4.60 -41.39 12.02
N SER A 442 -4.59 -41.28 10.69
CA SER A 442 -4.51 -42.45 9.82
C SER A 442 -3.56 -42.21 8.65
N VAL A 443 -3.08 -43.30 8.07
CA VAL A 443 -2.19 -43.28 6.91
C VAL A 443 -2.69 -44.26 5.85
N ILE A 444 -2.79 -43.79 4.60
CA ILE A 444 -3.03 -44.63 3.42
C ILE A 444 -1.69 -45.02 2.84
N ARG A 445 -1.42 -46.32 2.82
CA ARG A 445 -0.22 -46.90 2.21
C ARG A 445 -0.33 -46.96 0.69
N LYS A 446 0.80 -47.16 0.01
CA LYS A 446 0.83 -47.35 -1.46
C LYS A 446 -0.02 -48.52 -1.95
N ASP A 447 -0.10 -49.59 -1.18
CA ASP A 447 -0.96 -50.75 -1.45
C ASP A 447 -2.44 -50.51 -1.10
N SER A 448 -2.80 -49.26 -0.76
CA SER A 448 -4.12 -48.83 -0.31
C SER A 448 -4.57 -49.37 1.05
N THR A 449 -3.72 -50.04 1.83
CA THR A 449 -4.02 -50.37 3.23
C THR A 449 -4.09 -49.10 4.08
N ILE A 450 -4.86 -49.16 5.18
CA ILE A 450 -5.02 -48.02 6.10
C ILE A 450 -4.63 -48.46 7.50
N ASN A 451 -3.62 -47.79 8.06
CA ASN A 451 -3.24 -47.91 9.47
C ASN A 451 -3.77 -46.70 10.23
N SER A 452 -4.06 -46.87 11.52
CA SER A 452 -4.56 -45.81 12.38
C SER A 452 -3.84 -45.79 13.72
N TYR A 453 -3.59 -44.58 14.20
CA TYR A 453 -3.01 -44.29 15.50
C TYR A 453 -4.10 -43.63 16.35
N PRO A 454 -4.29 -44.03 17.63
CA PRO A 454 -5.32 -43.48 18.52
C PRO A 454 -4.93 -42.07 19.02
N ILE A 455 -4.71 -41.17 18.07
CA ILE A 455 -4.33 -39.79 18.24
C ILE A 455 -5.44 -38.95 17.60
N HIS A 456 -6.02 -38.04 18.37
CA HIS A 456 -7.16 -37.24 17.98
C HIS A 456 -6.81 -35.75 17.85
N ASP A 457 -7.75 -34.95 17.37
CA ASP A 457 -7.65 -33.48 17.35
C ASP A 457 -6.48 -32.90 16.53
N ILE A 458 -6.15 -33.55 15.40
CA ILE A 458 -5.03 -33.17 14.55
C ILE A 458 -5.36 -31.97 13.66
N LYS A 459 -4.41 -31.04 13.57
CA LYS A 459 -4.49 -29.80 12.78
C LYS A 459 -3.33 -29.63 11.79
N SER A 460 -2.19 -30.24 12.07
CA SER A 460 -1.01 -30.20 11.20
C SER A 460 -0.28 -31.53 11.30
N ILE A 461 0.24 -31.98 10.16
CA ILE A 461 1.05 -33.19 10.03
C ILE A 461 2.25 -32.79 9.18
N VAL A 462 3.45 -33.12 9.62
CA VAL A 462 4.69 -32.92 8.86
C VAL A 462 5.58 -34.14 9.02
N GLU A 463 6.32 -34.48 7.97
CA GLU A 463 7.40 -35.45 8.05
C GLU A 463 8.65 -34.77 8.62
N SER A 464 9.24 -35.40 9.63
CA SER A 464 10.52 -34.99 10.22
C SER A 464 11.69 -35.35 9.31
N ARG A 465 12.84 -34.72 9.53
CA ARG A 465 14.09 -35.06 8.81
C ARG A 465 14.54 -36.50 9.06
N SER A 466 14.16 -37.07 10.19
CA SER A 466 14.44 -38.48 10.54
C SER A 466 13.51 -39.49 9.86
N GLY A 467 12.46 -39.03 9.17
CA GLY A 467 11.42 -39.87 8.57
C GLY A 467 10.25 -40.19 9.50
N ASP A 468 10.32 -39.81 10.78
CA ASP A 468 9.18 -39.86 11.71
C ASP A 468 8.12 -38.83 11.32
N ILE A 469 6.88 -39.04 11.75
CA ILE A 469 5.80 -38.07 11.55
C ILE A 469 5.58 -37.25 12.83
N LEU A 470 5.50 -35.94 12.67
CA LEU A 470 5.05 -35.03 13.71
C LEU A 470 3.60 -34.64 13.46
N ALA A 471 2.72 -34.96 14.42
CA ALA A 471 1.30 -34.62 14.37
C ALA A 471 0.96 -33.62 15.48
N ALA A 472 0.54 -32.42 15.11
CA ALA A 472 0.23 -31.32 16.01
C ALA A 472 -1.27 -31.04 16.07
N GLY A 473 -1.77 -30.71 17.26
CA GLY A 473 -3.20 -30.54 17.49
C GLY A 473 -3.57 -29.96 18.85
N ARG A 474 -4.78 -30.32 19.31
CA ARG A 474 -5.31 -29.86 20.61
C ARG A 474 -4.52 -30.39 21.80
N ASN A 475 -3.94 -31.58 21.70
CA ASN A 475 -3.27 -32.24 22.82
C ASN A 475 -1.76 -31.97 22.87
N GLY A 476 -1.21 -31.16 21.96
CA GLY A 476 0.21 -30.90 21.83
C GLY A 476 0.79 -31.45 20.53
N VAL A 477 2.02 -31.97 20.60
CA VAL A 477 2.75 -32.56 19.47
C VAL A 477 3.08 -34.02 19.76
N TYR A 478 2.64 -34.89 18.86
CA TYR A 478 3.00 -36.31 18.87
C TYR A 478 4.13 -36.55 17.86
N ARG A 479 5.08 -37.40 18.24
CA ARG A 479 6.06 -38.01 17.35
C ARG A 479 5.66 -39.45 17.09
N ILE A 480 5.60 -39.85 15.83
CA ILE A 480 5.19 -41.18 15.38
C ILE A 480 6.37 -41.82 14.65
N GLU A 481 6.91 -42.88 15.23
CA GLU A 481 7.91 -43.76 14.64
C GLU A 481 7.18 -44.88 13.88
N ASP A 482 6.77 -44.58 12.65
CA ASP A 482 5.85 -45.40 11.87
C ASP A 482 6.39 -46.82 11.63
N ASP A 483 7.69 -46.96 11.37
CA ASP A 483 8.35 -48.26 11.16
C ASP A 483 8.31 -49.17 12.40
N LYS A 484 8.19 -48.57 13.60
CA LYS A 484 8.04 -49.29 14.88
C LYS A 484 6.60 -49.39 15.34
N SER A 485 5.66 -48.76 14.62
CA SER A 485 4.26 -48.59 15.05
C SER A 485 4.15 -47.96 16.46
N GLN A 486 5.09 -47.07 16.81
CA GLN A 486 5.13 -46.41 18.11
C GLN A 486 4.81 -44.92 17.96
N PHE A 487 4.20 -44.35 18.99
CA PHE A 487 3.95 -42.91 19.05
C PHE A 487 4.08 -42.40 20.48
N LYS A 488 4.55 -41.16 20.63
CA LYS A 488 4.76 -40.51 21.92
C LYS A 488 4.33 -39.05 21.89
N LEU A 489 3.59 -38.64 22.93
CA LEU A 489 3.31 -37.23 23.19
C LEU A 489 4.54 -36.54 23.81
N ILE A 490 4.94 -35.41 23.26
CA ILE A 490 6.02 -34.59 23.84
C ILE A 490 5.44 -33.83 25.04
N GLN A 491 5.67 -34.38 26.24
CA GLN A 491 5.06 -33.92 27.50
C GLN A 491 5.27 -32.43 27.80
N ASP A 492 6.42 -31.89 27.39
CA ASP A 492 6.75 -30.49 27.60
C ASP A 492 5.96 -29.51 26.72
N ILE A 493 5.24 -30.00 25.71
CA ILE A 493 4.48 -29.20 24.74
C ILE A 493 2.97 -29.49 24.88
N ILE A 494 2.54 -29.94 26.06
CA ILE A 494 1.12 -30.08 26.36
C ILE A 494 0.53 -28.69 26.65
N PRO A 495 -0.59 -28.32 26.01
CA PRO A 495 -1.32 -27.11 26.39
C PRO A 495 -1.74 -27.16 27.86
N ASP A 496 -1.19 -26.25 28.66
CA ASP A 496 -1.38 -26.21 30.10
C ASP A 496 -1.28 -24.75 30.57
N LYS A 497 -2.35 -24.21 31.16
CA LYS A 497 -2.38 -22.83 31.64
C LYS A 497 -1.26 -22.50 32.64
N ASN A 498 -0.76 -23.49 33.37
CA ASN A 498 0.28 -23.32 34.39
C ASN A 498 1.70 -23.49 33.84
N LYS A 499 1.89 -24.15 32.68
CA LYS A 499 3.22 -24.38 32.07
C LYS A 499 3.41 -23.60 30.77
N LEU A 500 2.49 -23.80 29.83
CA LEU A 500 2.48 -23.25 28.49
C LEU A 500 1.05 -22.84 28.18
N ALA A 501 0.71 -21.61 28.57
CA ALA A 501 -0.62 -21.03 28.45
C ALA A 501 -1.07 -20.85 26.97
N PHE A 502 -1.32 -21.94 26.27
CA PHE A 502 -1.94 -22.00 24.95
C PHE A 502 -3.03 -23.08 24.94
N SER A 503 -3.94 -23.01 23.96
CA SER A 503 -5.08 -23.93 23.85
C SER A 503 -4.86 -25.09 22.87
N LYS A 504 -3.99 -24.90 21.87
CA LYS A 504 -3.60 -25.90 20.86
C LYS A 504 -2.35 -25.46 20.07
N VAL A 505 -1.73 -26.43 19.39
CA VAL A 505 -0.67 -26.19 18.39
C VAL A 505 -1.29 -26.25 16.99
N ASN A 506 -1.16 -25.18 16.23
CA ASN A 506 -1.71 -25.04 14.88
C ASN A 506 -0.75 -25.55 13.80
N ALA A 507 0.55 -25.37 13.99
CA ALA A 507 1.61 -25.81 13.08
C ALA A 507 2.89 -26.12 13.84
N VAL A 508 3.70 -27.02 13.28
CA VAL A 508 5.03 -27.37 13.76
C VAL A 508 6.03 -27.29 12.61
N TYR A 509 7.21 -26.76 12.89
CA TYR A 509 8.38 -26.80 12.02
C TYR A 509 9.55 -27.40 12.80
N GLU A 510 10.27 -28.34 12.19
CA GLU A 510 11.48 -28.94 12.76
C GLU A 510 12.71 -28.28 12.14
N THR A 511 13.62 -27.79 12.97
CA THR A 511 14.90 -27.20 12.55
C THR A 511 15.92 -28.27 12.19
N ASP A 512 17.01 -27.89 11.53
CA ASP A 512 18.08 -28.78 11.09
C ASP A 512 18.76 -29.53 12.24
N ASP A 513 18.80 -28.92 13.43
CA ASP A 513 19.30 -29.52 14.67
C ASP A 513 18.23 -30.33 15.45
N GLY A 514 17.05 -30.51 14.88
CA GLY A 514 15.93 -31.29 15.43
C GLY A 514 15.08 -30.54 16.46
N ASN A 515 15.37 -29.27 16.76
CA ASN A 515 14.51 -28.47 17.62
C ASN A 515 13.17 -28.11 16.94
N LEU A 516 12.20 -27.64 17.71
CA LEU A 516 10.85 -27.38 17.21
C LEU A 516 10.49 -25.89 17.31
N ILE A 517 9.87 -25.38 16.25
CA ILE A 517 9.19 -24.08 16.24
C ILE A 517 7.68 -24.34 16.11
N LEU A 518 6.91 -23.79 17.04
CA LEU A 518 5.49 -24.09 17.19
C LEU A 518 4.66 -22.82 16.98
N ALA A 519 3.69 -22.90 16.07
CA ALA A 519 2.63 -21.91 15.97
C ALA A 519 1.51 -22.29 16.93
N THR A 520 1.28 -21.47 17.96
CA THR A 520 0.31 -21.80 19.01
C THR A 520 -0.89 -20.87 18.99
N ASN A 521 -1.99 -21.33 19.58
CA ASN A 521 -3.13 -20.48 19.91
C ASN A 521 -3.02 -20.03 21.37
N GLY A 522 -2.39 -18.87 21.60
CA GLY A 522 -2.35 -18.19 22.90
C GLY A 522 -0.96 -17.96 23.51
N ALA A 523 0.07 -18.69 23.09
CA ALA A 523 1.45 -18.50 23.58
C ALA A 523 2.40 -17.93 22.52
N GLY A 524 1.86 -17.41 21.40
CA GLY A 524 2.64 -16.89 20.30
C GLY A 524 3.41 -17.99 19.56
N LEU A 525 4.63 -17.65 19.14
CA LEU A 525 5.56 -18.59 18.53
C LEU A 525 6.49 -19.17 19.61
N VAL A 526 6.54 -20.49 19.72
CA VAL A 526 7.35 -21.16 20.76
C VAL A 526 8.50 -21.91 20.10
N PHE A 527 9.74 -21.56 20.47
CA PHE A 527 10.94 -22.30 20.13
C PHE A 527 11.24 -23.27 21.27
N TYR A 528 11.32 -24.55 20.95
CA TYR A 528 11.50 -25.61 21.91
C TYR A 528 12.73 -26.44 21.57
N ASN A 529 13.68 -26.44 22.49
CA ASN A 529 14.89 -27.24 22.35
C ASN A 529 14.65 -28.65 22.93
N LEU A 530 14.75 -29.69 22.10
CA LEU A 530 14.43 -31.05 22.52
C LEU A 530 15.39 -31.62 23.56
N GLN A 531 16.67 -31.20 23.51
CA GLN A 531 17.72 -31.75 24.37
C GLN A 531 17.70 -31.12 25.78
N THR A 532 17.58 -29.80 25.84
CA THR A 532 17.61 -29.02 27.08
C THR A 532 16.23 -28.74 27.66
N GLN A 533 15.16 -29.05 26.92
CA GLN A 533 13.76 -28.75 27.24
C GLN A 533 13.46 -27.25 27.42
N ARG A 534 14.40 -26.37 27.03
CA ARG A 534 14.24 -24.92 27.13
C ARG A 534 13.24 -24.39 26.10
N LYS A 535 12.46 -23.40 26.52
CA LYS A 535 11.39 -22.77 25.73
C LYS A 535 11.68 -21.27 25.62
N LYS A 536 11.74 -20.74 24.40
CA LYS A 536 11.74 -19.29 24.12
C LYS A 536 10.43 -18.95 23.41
N LYS A 537 9.82 -17.82 23.75
CA LYS A 537 8.55 -17.38 23.15
C LYS A 537 8.72 -16.04 22.46
N LEU A 538 8.04 -15.86 21.33
CA LEU A 538 7.78 -14.55 20.74
C LEU A 538 6.28 -14.29 20.82
N THR A 539 5.93 -13.25 21.56
CA THR A 539 4.55 -12.85 21.89
C THR A 539 4.31 -11.40 21.50
N VAL A 540 3.11 -10.87 21.76
CA VAL A 540 2.80 -9.45 21.55
C VAL A 540 3.77 -8.51 22.27
N THR A 541 4.25 -8.91 23.44
CA THR A 541 5.29 -8.18 24.19
C THR A 541 6.66 -8.18 23.51
N SER A 542 6.93 -9.15 22.63
CA SER A 542 8.13 -9.18 21.78
C SER A 542 7.98 -8.34 20.50
N GLY A 543 6.78 -7.83 20.21
CA GLY A 543 6.47 -7.09 18.97
C GLY A 543 5.62 -7.86 17.96
N MET A 544 5.18 -9.08 18.26
CA MET A 544 4.24 -9.81 17.39
C MET A 544 2.87 -9.10 17.35
N PRO A 545 2.12 -9.18 16.24
CA PRO A 545 0.79 -8.56 16.16
C PRO A 545 -0.28 -9.35 16.94
N SER A 546 -0.06 -10.65 17.19
CA SER A 546 -1.00 -11.53 17.89
C SER A 546 -0.29 -12.76 18.45
N ASP A 547 -0.75 -13.23 19.61
CA ASP A 547 -0.30 -14.50 20.22
C ASP A 547 -1.00 -15.74 19.63
N ILE A 548 -1.89 -15.54 18.64
CA ILE A 548 -2.53 -16.61 17.88
C ILE A 548 -1.83 -16.73 16.52
N VAL A 549 -0.90 -17.67 16.44
CA VAL A 549 -0.12 -17.97 15.23
C VAL A 549 -0.74 -19.17 14.51
N GLN A 550 -0.99 -19.03 13.21
CA GLN A 550 -1.79 -19.95 12.40
C GLN A 550 -0.93 -20.91 11.56
N GLY A 551 0.27 -20.47 11.15
CA GLY A 551 1.14 -21.22 10.26
C GLY A 551 2.56 -20.67 10.24
N ILE A 552 3.50 -21.52 9.80
CA ILE A 552 4.93 -21.20 9.67
C ILE A 552 5.39 -21.65 8.28
N VAL A 553 6.15 -20.81 7.60
CA VAL A 553 6.85 -21.13 6.36
C VAL A 553 8.30 -20.67 6.49
N ALA A 554 9.24 -21.62 6.51
CA ALA A 554 10.66 -21.33 6.72
C ALA A 554 11.45 -21.18 5.41
N GLN A 555 12.29 -20.13 5.35
CA GLN A 555 13.37 -20.00 4.38
C GLN A 555 14.61 -20.76 4.87
N SER A 556 14.91 -20.63 6.18
CA SER A 556 15.87 -21.39 6.97
C SER A 556 15.41 -21.42 8.43
N ASP A 557 16.19 -22.05 9.31
CA ASP A 557 15.91 -22.09 10.76
C ASP A 557 15.96 -20.72 11.45
N THR A 558 16.61 -19.74 10.80
CA THR A 558 16.76 -18.38 11.33
C THR A 558 15.98 -17.33 10.57
N ASP A 559 15.37 -17.68 9.44
CA ASP A 559 14.61 -16.78 8.58
C ASP A 559 13.31 -17.47 8.15
N PHE A 560 12.20 -17.01 8.68
CA PHE A 560 10.91 -17.61 8.41
C PHE A 560 9.75 -16.62 8.55
N TRP A 561 8.62 -17.02 7.98
CA TRP A 561 7.40 -16.25 7.97
C TRP A 561 6.33 -16.96 8.79
N ALA A 562 5.54 -16.21 9.54
CA ALA A 562 4.43 -16.74 10.31
C ALA A 562 3.15 -15.93 10.09
N SER A 563 2.04 -16.62 9.87
CA SER A 563 0.72 -15.99 9.76
C SER A 563 0.03 -15.94 11.11
N THR A 564 -0.71 -14.86 11.37
CA THR A 564 -1.40 -14.63 12.64
C THR A 564 -2.86 -14.22 12.42
N THR A 565 -3.61 -14.00 13.50
CA THR A 565 -4.95 -13.39 13.41
C THR A 565 -4.95 -11.88 13.19
N LYS A 566 -3.78 -11.23 13.21
CA LYS A 566 -3.64 -9.76 13.07
C LYS A 566 -2.51 -9.36 12.11
N GLY A 567 -2.25 -10.18 11.09
CA GLY A 567 -1.28 -9.90 10.04
C GLY A 567 -0.28 -11.03 9.82
N LEU A 568 0.69 -10.74 8.96
CA LEU A 568 1.79 -11.62 8.62
C LEU A 568 3.07 -11.08 9.26
N VAL A 569 3.96 -11.97 9.72
CA VAL A 569 5.25 -11.55 10.28
C VAL A 569 6.40 -12.25 9.57
N HIS A 570 7.47 -11.48 9.34
CA HIS A 570 8.78 -11.99 8.94
C HIS A 570 9.71 -11.91 10.13
N ILE A 571 10.29 -13.05 10.50
CA ILE A 571 11.09 -13.20 11.71
C ILE A 571 12.50 -13.62 11.29
N ILE A 572 13.48 -12.85 11.73
CA ILE A 572 14.90 -13.15 11.57
C ILE A 572 15.54 -13.27 12.95
N THR A 573 15.96 -14.48 13.32
CA THR A 573 16.65 -14.72 14.58
C THR A 573 18.17 -14.58 14.40
N LYS A 574 18.80 -13.81 15.30
CA LYS A 574 20.25 -13.67 15.43
C LYS A 574 20.66 -14.14 16.82
N PRO A 575 21.94 -14.48 17.07
CA PRO A 575 22.40 -14.89 18.40
C PRO A 575 22.09 -13.88 19.51
N SER A 576 22.20 -12.58 19.21
CA SER A 576 21.99 -11.50 20.17
C SER A 576 20.61 -10.86 20.11
N ASP A 577 19.84 -11.06 19.03
CA ASP A 577 18.64 -10.27 18.76
C ASP A 577 17.63 -11.02 17.87
N THR A 578 16.39 -10.56 17.80
CA THR A 578 15.36 -11.10 16.93
C THR A 578 14.60 -9.96 16.27
N ILE A 579 14.68 -9.89 14.94
CA ILE A 579 13.98 -8.88 14.15
C ILE A 579 12.60 -9.42 13.80
N ILE A 580 11.55 -8.65 14.09
CA ILE A 580 10.16 -8.98 13.78
C ILE A 580 9.58 -7.86 12.91
N ASN A 581 9.40 -8.14 11.62
CA ASN A 581 8.74 -7.22 10.70
C ASN A 581 7.26 -7.61 10.59
N VAL A 582 6.36 -6.66 10.83
CA VAL A 582 4.91 -6.89 10.88
C VAL A 582 4.22 -6.26 9.68
N PHE A 583 3.41 -7.07 8.99
CA PHE A 583 2.66 -6.67 7.81
C PHE A 583 1.14 -6.85 8.02
N ASP A 584 0.36 -5.93 7.48
CA ASP A 584 -1.10 -5.87 7.53
C ASP A 584 -1.71 -5.51 6.15
N LYS A 585 -3.02 -5.24 6.09
CA LYS A 585 -3.70 -4.89 4.83
C LYS A 585 -3.16 -3.61 4.19
N LYS A 586 -2.66 -2.64 4.96
CA LYS A 586 -2.13 -1.38 4.43
C LYS A 586 -0.86 -1.64 3.60
N ASP A 587 -0.04 -2.61 3.99
CA ASP A 587 1.14 -3.00 3.18
C ASP A 587 0.79 -3.69 1.86
N GLY A 588 -0.45 -4.17 1.68
CA GLY A 588 -0.86 -4.91 0.50
C GLY A 588 -1.21 -6.38 0.74
N LEU A 589 -1.30 -6.83 2.00
CA LEU A 589 -1.83 -8.16 2.28
C LEU A 589 -3.30 -8.27 1.82
N ALA A 590 -3.69 -9.46 1.36
CA ALA A 590 -5.10 -9.73 1.02
C ALA A 590 -5.99 -9.78 2.27
N SER A 591 -5.42 -10.21 3.41
CA SER A 591 -6.14 -10.37 4.67
C SER A 591 -5.27 -10.02 5.88
N THR A 592 -5.88 -9.55 6.96
CA THR A 592 -5.23 -9.41 8.27
C THR A 592 -5.47 -10.63 9.16
N GLU A 593 -6.53 -11.40 8.92
CA GLU A 593 -6.83 -12.62 9.67
C GLU A 593 -6.57 -13.84 8.81
N TYR A 594 -5.48 -14.55 9.13
CA TYR A 594 -5.11 -15.77 8.43
C TYR A 594 -5.78 -17.01 9.03
N ASN A 595 -6.00 -17.99 8.16
CA ASN A 595 -6.54 -19.28 8.56
C ASN A 595 -5.40 -20.25 8.89
N TYR A 596 -5.55 -21.06 9.95
CA TYR A 596 -4.67 -22.22 10.17
C TYR A 596 -4.64 -23.11 8.93
N GLY A 597 -3.61 -23.93 8.72
CA GLY A 597 -3.47 -24.85 7.57
C GLY A 597 -3.42 -24.21 6.17
N SER A 598 -3.67 -22.90 6.03
CA SER A 598 -3.71 -22.20 4.74
C SER A 598 -2.40 -21.48 4.47
N TYR A 599 -1.29 -22.20 4.47
CA TYR A 599 0.04 -21.65 4.21
C TYR A 599 0.86 -22.67 3.43
N ALA A 600 1.68 -22.20 2.50
CA ALA A 600 2.48 -23.08 1.67
C ALA A 600 3.78 -22.41 1.20
N LYS A 601 4.88 -23.16 1.31
CA LYS A 601 6.11 -22.89 0.57
C LYS A 601 5.98 -23.47 -0.84
N ILE A 602 5.55 -22.65 -1.80
CA ILE A 602 5.36 -23.11 -3.18
C ILE A 602 6.72 -23.32 -3.88
N SER A 603 7.68 -22.46 -3.58
CA SER A 603 9.11 -22.57 -3.90
C SER A 603 9.90 -21.63 -2.97
N ASP A 604 11.24 -21.64 -3.04
CA ASP A 604 12.10 -20.66 -2.35
C ASP A 604 11.91 -19.21 -2.82
N SER A 605 11.11 -19.00 -3.84
CA SER A 605 10.79 -17.70 -4.44
C SER A 605 9.31 -17.38 -4.42
N LEU A 606 8.48 -18.21 -3.78
CA LEU A 606 7.03 -18.05 -3.80
C LEU A 606 6.39 -18.64 -2.55
N PHE A 607 5.92 -17.78 -1.65
CA PHE A 607 5.18 -18.15 -0.45
C PHE A 607 3.72 -17.73 -0.61
N ALA A 608 2.81 -18.54 -0.07
CA ALA A 608 1.38 -18.29 -0.11
C ALA A 608 0.77 -18.43 1.29
N PHE A 609 -0.07 -17.47 1.68
CA PHE A 609 -0.82 -17.49 2.93
C PHE A 609 -2.28 -17.10 2.67
N GLY A 610 -3.22 -17.93 3.08
CA GLY A 610 -4.65 -17.72 2.91
C GLY A 610 -5.34 -17.33 4.21
N GLY A 611 -6.30 -16.41 4.09
CA GLY A 611 -7.06 -15.87 5.20
C GLY A 611 -8.55 -15.82 4.91
N VAL A 612 -9.24 -14.95 5.66
CA VAL A 612 -10.68 -14.75 5.51
C VAL A 612 -11.03 -13.97 4.23
N ASP A 613 -10.11 -13.14 3.75
CA ASP A 613 -10.27 -12.21 2.61
C ASP A 613 -9.40 -12.58 1.40
N GLY A 614 -9.17 -13.88 1.16
CA GLY A 614 -8.39 -14.36 0.02
C GLY A 614 -7.00 -14.85 0.39
N VAL A 615 -6.08 -14.81 -0.57
CA VAL A 615 -4.71 -15.32 -0.46
C VAL A 615 -3.71 -14.22 -0.76
N THR A 616 -2.69 -14.11 0.07
CA THR A 616 -1.50 -13.30 -0.18
C THR A 616 -0.41 -14.20 -0.77
N LEU A 617 0.09 -13.86 -1.94
CA LEU A 617 1.17 -14.55 -2.65
C LEU A 617 2.35 -13.59 -2.85
N PHE A 618 3.57 -13.99 -2.51
CA PHE A 618 4.73 -13.11 -2.67
C PHE A 618 6.05 -13.87 -2.76
N ASN A 619 7.08 -13.19 -3.25
CA ASN A 619 8.46 -13.66 -3.19
C ASN A 619 9.13 -13.07 -1.94
N PRO A 620 9.54 -13.88 -0.94
CA PRO A 620 10.12 -13.37 0.30
C PRO A 620 11.38 -12.52 0.07
N LYS A 621 12.20 -12.86 -0.94
CA LYS A 621 13.44 -12.13 -1.26
C LYS A 621 13.18 -10.73 -1.86
N LYS A 622 11.96 -10.45 -2.29
CA LYS A 622 11.56 -9.14 -2.84
C LYS A 622 10.90 -8.23 -1.81
N ILE A 623 10.55 -8.74 -0.63
CA ILE A 623 10.01 -7.89 0.44
C ILE A 623 11.19 -7.23 1.15
N LYS A 624 11.36 -5.93 0.90
CA LYS A 624 12.42 -5.12 1.53
C LYS A 624 11.78 -4.06 2.41
N GLY A 625 12.41 -3.74 3.54
CA GLY A 625 11.93 -2.70 4.44
C GLY A 625 12.01 -1.30 3.81
N GLN A 626 11.24 -0.38 4.37
CA GLN A 626 11.20 1.01 3.92
C GLN A 626 12.53 1.72 4.15
N THR A 627 12.96 2.55 3.20
CA THR A 627 14.22 3.32 3.30
C THR A 627 14.04 4.72 3.87
N HIS A 628 12.84 5.28 3.76
CA HIS A 628 12.54 6.63 4.22
C HIS A 628 12.39 6.68 5.74
N LYS A 629 13.06 7.64 6.36
CA LYS A 629 12.95 7.92 7.79
C LYS A 629 11.94 9.05 8.00
N PRO A 630 11.03 8.96 8.99
CA PRO A 630 10.11 10.03 9.27
C PRO A 630 10.85 11.27 9.76
N ILE A 631 10.40 12.45 9.30
CA ILE A 631 10.86 13.74 9.81
C ILE A 631 9.88 14.18 10.90
N VAL A 632 10.36 14.35 12.14
CA VAL A 632 9.52 14.78 13.25
C VAL A 632 9.36 16.30 13.23
N VAL A 633 8.13 16.77 13.28
CA VAL A 633 7.77 18.19 13.39
C VAL A 633 6.88 18.42 14.61
N PHE A 634 6.99 19.61 15.21
CA PHE A 634 6.05 20.06 16.23
C PHE A 634 4.88 20.80 15.57
N ASP A 635 3.66 20.36 15.87
CA ASP A 635 2.45 20.86 15.22
C ASP A 635 1.69 21.89 16.04
N GLU A 636 1.64 21.72 17.36
CA GLU A 636 0.84 22.58 18.23
C GLU A 636 1.38 22.58 19.65
N PHE A 637 1.32 23.75 20.26
CA PHE A 637 1.58 23.95 21.69
C PHE A 637 0.30 24.43 22.35
N LYS A 638 -0.14 23.74 23.41
CA LYS A 638 -1.27 24.16 24.22
C LYS A 638 -0.84 24.51 25.63
N LEU A 639 -1.49 25.53 26.16
CA LEU A 639 -1.43 25.90 27.56
C LEU A 639 -2.84 25.81 28.14
N PHE A 640 -3.01 25.03 29.21
CA PHE A 640 -4.33 24.73 29.80
C PHE A 640 -5.36 24.22 28.79
N ASN A 641 -4.94 23.29 27.92
CA ASN A 641 -5.73 22.69 26.84
C ASN A 641 -6.23 23.69 25.77
N LYS A 642 -5.68 24.90 25.71
CA LYS A 642 -5.94 25.87 24.65
C LYS A 642 -4.70 26.04 23.78
N ALA A 643 -4.87 25.96 22.46
CA ALA A 643 -3.81 26.24 21.51
C ALA A 643 -3.28 27.66 21.72
N VAL A 644 -1.96 27.80 21.72
CA VAL A 644 -1.29 29.10 21.79
C VAL A 644 -0.91 29.50 20.37
N GLU A 645 -1.47 30.61 19.89
CA GLU A 645 -1.20 31.08 18.54
C GLU A 645 0.22 31.67 18.42
N PRO A 646 0.92 31.45 17.29
CA PRO A 646 2.16 32.12 16.96
C PRO A 646 2.01 33.65 16.90
N GLY A 647 3.06 34.38 17.28
CA GLY A 647 3.05 35.84 17.41
C GLY A 647 2.43 36.34 18.72
N SER A 648 2.05 35.43 19.63
CA SER A 648 1.64 35.78 20.98
C SER A 648 2.85 36.05 21.89
N LYS A 649 2.62 36.61 23.09
CA LYS A 649 3.69 36.85 24.08
C LYS A 649 4.37 35.57 24.57
N THR A 650 3.65 34.46 24.58
CA THR A 650 4.14 33.16 25.06
C THR A 650 4.83 32.38 23.95
N LEU A 651 4.38 32.55 22.70
CA LEU A 651 4.87 31.85 21.53
C LEU A 651 5.06 32.86 20.39
N GLU A 652 6.24 33.47 20.32
CA GLU A 652 6.54 34.52 19.33
C GLU A 652 6.55 33.97 17.89
N LYS A 653 6.99 32.72 17.72
CA LYS A 653 7.03 32.00 16.44
C LYS A 653 6.34 30.65 16.57
N HIS A 654 5.96 30.04 15.46
CA HIS A 654 5.37 28.71 15.46
C HIS A 654 6.25 27.71 16.21
N ILE A 655 5.62 26.76 16.92
CA ILE A 655 6.30 25.82 17.82
C ILE A 655 7.43 25.05 17.11
N ASN A 656 7.23 24.68 15.85
CA ASN A 656 8.24 23.98 15.04
C ASN A 656 9.54 24.78 14.79
N THR A 657 9.50 26.10 14.99
CA THR A 657 10.61 27.03 14.77
C THR A 657 11.07 27.71 16.06
N THR A 658 10.53 27.27 17.21
CA THR A 658 10.81 27.85 18.52
C THR A 658 11.81 27.00 19.26
N ASP A 659 12.99 27.55 19.57
CA ASP A 659 14.04 26.84 20.31
C ASP A 659 13.79 26.82 21.82
N THR A 660 13.11 27.82 22.37
CA THR A 660 12.88 27.97 23.82
C THR A 660 11.55 28.64 24.11
N ILE A 661 10.79 28.08 25.05
CA ILE A 661 9.56 28.68 25.57
C ILE A 661 9.78 28.99 27.05
N THR A 662 9.54 30.24 27.44
CA THR A 662 9.60 30.66 28.84
C THR A 662 8.19 30.76 29.39
N LEU A 663 7.89 29.94 30.40
CA LEU A 663 6.59 29.88 31.05
C LEU A 663 6.65 30.57 32.41
N LYS A 664 5.56 31.24 32.78
CA LYS A 664 5.41 31.79 34.14
C LYS A 664 5.16 30.66 35.14
N ASN A 665 5.40 30.94 36.43
CA ASN A 665 5.24 29.95 37.49
C ASN A 665 3.86 29.27 37.56
N TYR A 666 2.79 29.96 37.13
CA TYR A 666 1.44 29.41 37.10
C TYR A 666 1.11 28.66 35.81
N GLU A 667 1.91 28.79 34.74
CA GLU A 667 1.71 28.18 33.42
C GLU A 667 2.25 26.73 33.38
N ASN A 668 1.72 25.88 34.26
CA ASN A 668 2.29 24.56 34.59
C ASN A 668 1.59 23.36 33.93
N SER A 669 0.64 23.59 33.02
CA SER A 669 -0.06 22.55 32.27
C SER A 669 0.12 22.75 30.78
N ILE A 670 0.99 21.95 30.17
CA ILE A 670 1.34 22.03 28.76
C ILE A 670 1.02 20.75 28.00
N GLU A 671 0.70 20.90 26.72
CA GLU A 671 0.62 19.81 25.75
C GLU A 671 1.43 20.21 24.51
N ILE A 672 2.28 19.31 24.02
CA ILE A 672 3.03 19.49 22.78
C ILE A 672 2.59 18.36 21.83
N ARG A 673 2.01 18.74 20.70
CA ARG A 673 1.72 17.81 19.61
C ARG A 673 2.88 17.78 18.63
N PHE A 674 3.32 16.58 18.27
CA PHE A 674 4.32 16.35 17.24
C PHE A 674 3.92 15.18 16.34
N THR A 675 4.37 15.22 15.10
CA THR A 675 4.06 14.20 14.09
C THR A 675 5.32 13.84 13.30
N GLY A 676 5.52 12.55 13.04
CA GLY A 676 6.50 12.07 12.07
C GLY A 676 5.89 12.07 10.67
N ILE A 677 6.41 12.91 9.78
CA ILE A 677 5.97 12.98 8.39
C ILE A 677 6.56 11.81 7.62
N LEU A 678 5.68 10.91 7.18
CA LEU A 678 5.97 9.75 6.34
C LEU A 678 4.64 9.20 5.79
N HIS A 679 4.33 9.47 4.53
CA HIS A 679 3.00 9.19 3.96
C HIS A 679 2.82 7.72 3.62
N SER A 680 3.88 7.06 3.18
CA SER A 680 3.87 5.64 2.81
C SER A 680 3.44 4.70 3.95
N SER A 681 3.64 5.10 5.20
CA SER A 681 3.37 4.24 6.37
C SER A 681 3.00 5.01 7.64
N SER A 682 2.29 6.13 7.51
CA SER A 682 1.96 7.04 8.62
C SER A 682 1.37 6.36 9.86
N SER A 683 0.41 5.44 9.65
CA SER A 683 -0.23 4.71 10.75
C SER A 683 0.64 3.66 11.45
N LYS A 684 1.88 3.46 10.98
CA LYS A 684 2.82 2.48 11.53
C LYS A 684 3.94 3.09 12.34
N ILE A 685 4.03 4.42 12.37
CA ILE A 685 5.04 5.13 13.14
C ILE A 685 4.70 4.97 14.62
N LYS A 686 5.70 4.56 15.40
CA LYS A 686 5.66 4.57 16.86
C LYS A 686 6.56 5.68 17.38
N TYR A 687 6.07 6.41 18.36
CA TYR A 687 6.74 7.54 18.98
C TYR A 687 7.20 7.18 20.38
N SER A 688 8.33 7.73 20.77
CA SER A 688 8.83 7.72 22.14
C SER A 688 9.35 9.12 22.44
N TRP A 689 9.17 9.57 23.68
CA TRP A 689 9.53 10.91 24.13
C TRP A 689 10.11 10.86 25.55
N LYS A 690 10.85 11.91 25.90
CA LYS A 690 11.44 12.11 27.23
C LYS A 690 11.53 13.60 27.52
N LEU A 691 11.08 14.03 28.71
CA LEU A 691 11.33 15.38 29.20
C LEU A 691 12.53 15.35 30.15
N ASP A 692 13.70 15.76 29.67
CA ASP A 692 14.92 15.79 30.48
C ASP A 692 14.77 16.71 31.70
N GLY A 693 15.27 16.26 32.85
CA GLY A 693 15.07 16.93 34.14
C GLY A 693 13.78 16.55 34.87
N PHE A 694 12.82 15.91 34.18
CA PHE A 694 11.59 15.39 34.77
C PHE A 694 11.49 13.87 34.68
N ASN A 695 11.81 13.28 33.52
CA ASN A 695 11.81 11.84 33.29
C ASN A 695 13.23 11.25 33.27
N ASN A 696 13.41 10.09 33.91
CA ASN A 696 14.68 9.36 33.88
C ASN A 696 14.86 8.51 32.61
N ASN A 697 13.76 7.97 32.07
CA ASN A 697 13.75 7.05 30.93
C ASN A 697 12.85 7.58 29.81
N TRP A 698 13.08 7.08 28.59
CA TRP A 698 12.17 7.25 27.45
C TRP A 698 10.82 6.56 27.70
N SER A 699 9.75 7.13 27.16
CA SER A 699 8.42 6.50 27.17
C SER A 699 8.40 5.22 26.32
N THR A 700 7.52 4.29 26.66
CA THR A 700 7.33 3.08 25.84
C THR A 700 6.80 3.49 24.45
N PRO A 701 7.36 2.95 23.34
CA PRO A 701 6.91 3.31 22.01
C PRO A 701 5.40 3.07 21.78
N SER A 702 4.66 4.12 21.42
CA SER A 702 3.22 4.12 21.18
C SER A 702 2.84 4.75 19.82
N TYR A 703 1.64 4.46 19.31
CA TYR A 703 1.12 5.09 18.08
C TYR A 703 0.53 6.50 18.31
N THR A 704 0.51 6.93 19.57
CA THR A 704 -0.10 8.15 20.08
C THR A 704 0.86 8.87 21.00
#